data_AF-A0A0V0U088-F1
#
_entry.id   AF-A0A0V0U088-F1
#
_cell.length_a   1.000
_cell.length_b   1.000
_cell.length_c   1.000
_cell.angle_alpha   90.00
_cell.angle_beta   90.00
_cell.angle_gamma   90.00
#
_symmetry.space_group_name_H-M   'P 1'
#
loop_
_entity.id
_entity.type
_entity.pdbx_description
1 polymer ?
#
loop_
_entity_poly.entity_id
_entity_poly.type
_entity_poly.pdbx_seq_one_letter_code
_entity_poly.pdbx_strand_id
1 'polypeptide(L)'
;MSFRDGYLFLYNTVQFIGWSLIFWKIVIGLLTGITLNHVYSVVGCQVEFFQTLALLEIVHSYTGLVRSPTVTTAIQVLSRLFILWPITHCVVEAQSSLGTFLYITAWSISEIVRYSFYALNILAVTPKFLIWLRQLIRFFQFHLFASITACSFRYTLFIGLYPLGVAGELLAVFAAMGPIGRRKLFTLEMPNMFNMSFNFYYSLFFIIPLYIPLFPMLYMYMLKQRKKRIYFLTSEIACIENEDGLVFFSEFPNNDNEDDFFSIILQCFILGSVDHLKPSASALEQISAVQKLLNRISFGLADFYILEIDRTLSDNSEMVLVKSWKDVRNRTLIKGTSGVALAFGVNAHLRNMYDVHIAWDGIRVELPAIVSPPHKQMMFKSIGRYRYFGNVCTFSYSFAWWNWSRWEYFIDWMALNGINLPLAHVGNEVVWKSVFQDFGLTDEEIDQHFAGPGFLAWYKFESFLQFWQGPLTETWHQDQLVLQKRILKRMVEFGMLPILPAFAGHVPDGFRRIFPTANLLSAKCWIFNSTYSCLKFVHPSDPLFLQIGKAYMQKLENYFGLFHAYSADPFNEMVPNTFDVMFLRNVSFAIYNVMLSVDPKSVWVLQSWMFLSSERWLENENAKHFLTAVPTGSILVVDLYAEEYPLYEKFSGFYNQPFIWCMLHNFGGVQGLYGNLARINQKLADVSTVSNISMVGTGLSMEGIDQNYVVYQMALDRFWSPNNQKVDLAAWIVQYCIQRYGRLETDVISACKLLLNNVYCAEHIFFHCKLNSVIDEDTRNWLKNRFLSNDHHNIGILTLRPKFGMKEQGVGITKSIYTAWGAFLQSSRTCQESEIYINDLVELTKHALMLTGAKLYEQLQASYIRKYGQEFLENAAAVERVLSDLEWISKTHSRSMLSKWIEIARANGKTAAQSDQLEENLRMQVTIWGPQGEIVDYARKQWAALFSEYYLPRWRLFFAHLYADILQLETFNQTLLNSRLFHEIELPFALQKIPNIDQPTGNTVVVSKILYNRYRIIK
;
A
#
# COMPACT_ATOMS: atom_id res chain seq x y z
N MET A 1 -19.60 11.97 -53.10
CA MET A 1 -19.27 13.33 -52.60
C MET A 1 -20.30 14.28 -53.20
N SER A 2 -21.03 15.06 -52.39
CA SER A 2 -22.03 16.00 -52.94
C SER A 2 -21.33 17.15 -53.69
N PHE A 3 -22.01 17.83 -54.62
CA PHE A 3 -21.45 18.97 -55.35
C PHE A 3 -20.91 20.07 -54.39
N ARG A 4 -21.63 20.28 -53.28
CA ARG A 4 -21.21 21.18 -52.19
C ARG A 4 -19.89 20.76 -51.58
N ASP A 5 -19.77 19.49 -51.22
CA ASP A 5 -18.59 18.96 -50.53
C ASP A 5 -17.37 18.94 -51.48
N GLY A 6 -17.58 18.63 -52.77
CA GLY A 6 -16.55 18.69 -53.81
C GLY A 6 -15.99 20.10 -54.01
N TYR A 7 -16.85 21.11 -54.07
CA TYR A 7 -16.44 22.52 -54.17
C TYR A 7 -15.66 22.99 -52.93
N LEU A 8 -16.17 22.71 -51.72
CA LEU A 8 -15.50 23.11 -50.48
C LEU A 8 -14.15 22.39 -50.30
N PHE A 9 -14.04 21.14 -50.71
CA PHE A 9 -12.77 20.42 -50.71
C PHE A 9 -11.75 21.07 -51.63
N LEU A 10 -12.14 21.44 -52.85
CA LEU A 10 -11.27 22.12 -53.81
C LEU A 10 -10.82 23.48 -53.27
N TYR A 11 -11.74 24.30 -52.75
CA TYR A 11 -11.43 25.60 -52.17
C TYR A 11 -10.42 25.50 -51.02
N ASN A 12 -10.67 24.61 -50.05
CA ASN A 12 -9.77 24.41 -48.91
C ASN A 12 -8.40 23.88 -49.34
N THR A 13 -8.35 23.00 -50.35
CA THR A 13 -7.09 22.46 -50.88
C THR A 13 -6.27 23.54 -51.58
N VAL A 14 -6.91 24.40 -52.39
CA VAL A 14 -6.24 25.53 -53.06
C VAL A 14 -5.67 26.51 -52.04
N GLN A 15 -6.45 26.85 -51.01
CA GLN A 15 -5.98 27.73 -49.93
C GLN A 15 -4.84 27.10 -49.13
N PHE A 16 -4.92 25.81 -48.79
CA PHE A 16 -3.85 25.09 -48.10
C PHE A 16 -2.53 25.09 -48.88
N ILE A 17 -2.57 24.80 -50.18
CA ILE A 17 -1.39 24.82 -51.05
C ILE A 17 -0.82 26.23 -51.13
N GLY A 18 -1.69 27.24 -51.29
CA GLY A 18 -1.30 28.65 -51.34
C GLY A 18 -0.52 29.13 -50.12
N TRP A 19 -1.08 28.92 -48.93
CA TRP A 19 -0.43 29.30 -47.67
C TRP A 19 0.82 28.48 -47.37
N SER A 20 0.86 27.20 -47.78
CA SER A 20 2.08 26.37 -47.67
C SER A 20 3.21 26.88 -48.55
N LEU A 21 2.91 27.34 -49.77
CA LEU A 21 3.90 27.94 -50.68
C LEU A 21 4.44 29.27 -50.13
N ILE A 22 3.58 30.10 -49.52
CA ILE A 22 3.99 31.33 -48.85
C ILE A 22 4.96 31.01 -47.72
N PHE A 23 4.60 30.08 -46.83
CA PHE A 23 5.45 29.69 -45.71
C PHE A 23 6.79 29.09 -46.16
N TRP A 24 6.77 28.23 -47.17
CA TRP A 24 7.98 27.64 -47.77
C TRP A 24 8.93 28.71 -48.33
N LYS A 25 8.40 29.72 -49.03
CA LYS A 25 9.19 30.85 -49.54
C LYS A 25 9.82 31.69 -48.43
N ILE A 26 9.12 31.88 -47.31
CA ILE A 26 9.66 32.58 -46.14
C ILE A 26 10.86 31.80 -45.58
N VAL A 27 10.70 30.48 -45.36
CA VAL A 27 11.75 29.63 -44.78
C VAL A 27 12.99 29.57 -45.68
N ILE A 28 12.81 29.34 -46.99
CA ILE A 28 13.93 29.33 -47.93
C ILE A 28 14.60 30.71 -48.00
N GLY A 29 13.82 31.79 -48.06
CA GLY A 29 14.35 33.15 -48.10
C GLY A 29 15.25 33.47 -46.90
N LEU A 30 14.86 33.02 -45.70
CA LEU A 30 15.68 33.20 -44.50
C LEU A 30 16.96 32.35 -44.53
N LEU A 31 16.88 31.12 -45.04
CA LEU A 31 18.05 30.23 -45.18
C LEU A 31 19.04 30.70 -46.25
N THR A 32 18.57 31.41 -47.28
CA THR A 32 19.41 32.00 -48.34
C THR A 32 19.93 33.40 -48.02
N GLY A 33 19.68 33.91 -46.81
CA GLY A 33 20.27 35.15 -46.30
C GLY A 33 19.45 36.43 -46.52
N ILE A 34 18.15 36.32 -46.83
CA ILE A 34 17.26 37.49 -46.90
C ILE A 34 17.02 38.02 -45.47
N THR A 35 17.20 39.32 -45.27
CA THR A 35 16.90 39.96 -43.98
C THR A 35 15.40 40.01 -43.73
N LEU A 36 15.00 39.96 -42.44
CA LEU A 36 13.60 39.91 -42.00
C LEU A 36 12.70 41.02 -42.61
N ASN A 37 13.30 42.16 -42.97
CA ASN A 37 12.63 43.34 -43.52
C ASN A 37 12.33 43.26 -45.03
N HIS A 38 12.78 42.22 -45.74
CA HIS A 38 12.52 42.02 -47.18
C HIS A 38 11.63 40.81 -47.48
N VAL A 39 10.96 40.27 -46.46
CA VAL A 39 10.07 39.11 -46.63
C VAL A 39 8.88 39.47 -47.53
N TYR A 40 8.30 40.66 -47.41
CA TYR A 40 7.16 41.09 -48.23
C TYR A 40 7.48 41.13 -49.73
N SER A 41 8.70 41.50 -50.14
CA SER A 41 9.06 41.53 -51.57
C SER A 41 9.07 40.15 -52.24
N VAL A 42 9.16 39.08 -51.44
CA VAL A 42 9.19 37.69 -51.94
C VAL A 42 7.81 37.04 -51.96
N VAL A 43 6.95 37.39 -50.98
CA VAL A 43 5.65 36.72 -50.78
C VAL A 43 4.42 37.62 -50.90
N GLY A 44 4.58 38.94 -51.06
CA GLY A 44 3.49 39.93 -51.01
C GLY A 44 2.37 39.65 -52.01
N CYS A 45 2.71 39.41 -53.28
CA CYS A 45 1.73 39.09 -54.32
C CYS A 45 0.91 37.83 -54.01
N GLN A 46 1.53 36.80 -53.43
CA GLN A 46 0.83 35.57 -53.04
C GLN A 46 -0.08 35.81 -51.82
N VAL A 47 0.39 36.56 -50.82
CA VAL A 47 -0.41 36.90 -49.63
C VAL A 47 -1.63 37.74 -50.02
N GLU A 48 -1.46 38.73 -50.90
CA GLU A 48 -2.55 39.55 -51.47
C GLU A 48 -3.61 38.69 -52.16
N PHE A 49 -3.18 37.73 -52.99
CA PHE A 49 -4.10 36.84 -53.69
C PHE A 49 -4.89 35.92 -52.75
N PHE A 50 -4.21 35.15 -51.89
CA PHE A 50 -4.87 34.14 -51.05
C PHE A 50 -5.69 34.75 -49.89
N GLN A 51 -5.26 35.89 -49.35
CA GLN A 51 -6.04 36.62 -48.35
C GLN A 51 -7.28 37.29 -48.98
N THR A 52 -7.21 37.78 -50.22
CA THR A 52 -8.39 38.32 -50.93
C THR A 52 -9.38 37.22 -51.30
N LEU A 53 -8.89 36.01 -51.60
CA LEU A 53 -9.72 34.83 -51.82
C LEU A 53 -10.54 34.42 -50.57
N ALA A 54 -10.18 34.91 -49.39
CA ALA A 54 -10.95 34.71 -48.15
C ALA A 54 -12.28 35.49 -48.14
N LEU A 55 -12.51 36.46 -49.04
CA LEU A 55 -13.84 37.08 -49.23
C LEU A 55 -14.92 36.05 -49.60
N LEU A 56 -14.53 34.98 -50.28
CA LEU A 56 -15.44 33.86 -50.57
C LEU A 56 -15.94 33.18 -49.29
N GLU A 57 -15.20 33.23 -48.16
CA GLU A 57 -15.67 32.69 -46.88
C GLU A 57 -16.89 33.47 -46.35
N ILE A 58 -16.95 34.78 -46.60
CA ILE A 58 -18.11 35.61 -46.26
C ILE A 58 -19.32 35.13 -47.08
N VAL A 59 -19.11 34.92 -48.38
CA VAL A 59 -20.16 34.38 -49.28
C VAL A 59 -20.60 32.99 -48.82
N HIS A 60 -19.67 32.09 -48.49
CA HIS A 60 -19.99 30.74 -48.03
C HIS A 60 -20.80 30.74 -46.72
N SER A 61 -20.49 31.66 -45.80
CA SER A 61 -21.26 31.81 -44.56
C SER A 61 -22.65 32.43 -44.79
N TYR A 62 -22.76 33.39 -45.72
CA TYR A 62 -24.03 34.06 -46.05
C TYR A 62 -25.01 33.14 -46.79
N THR A 63 -24.52 32.36 -47.76
CA THR A 63 -25.36 31.42 -48.53
C THR A 63 -25.66 30.12 -47.76
N GLY A 64 -25.18 29.99 -46.52
CA GLY A 64 -25.36 28.79 -45.70
C GLY A 64 -24.55 27.56 -46.17
N LEU A 65 -23.58 27.74 -47.08
CA LEU A 65 -22.65 26.68 -47.49
C LEU A 65 -21.81 26.18 -46.31
N VAL A 66 -21.47 27.08 -45.38
CA VAL A 66 -20.78 26.77 -44.12
C VAL A 66 -21.56 27.37 -42.95
N ARG A 67 -21.70 26.61 -41.86
CA ARG A 67 -22.41 27.02 -40.64
C ARG A 67 -21.54 27.93 -39.76
N SER A 68 -21.25 29.14 -40.24
CA SER A 68 -20.49 30.18 -39.51
C SER A 68 -21.31 31.47 -39.40
N PRO A 69 -21.23 32.24 -38.29
CA PRO A 69 -21.95 33.50 -38.17
C PRO A 69 -21.36 34.55 -39.13
N THR A 70 -22.14 34.94 -40.15
CA THR A 70 -21.70 35.80 -41.27
C THR A 70 -21.05 37.11 -40.80
N VAL A 71 -21.63 37.77 -39.79
CA VAL A 71 -21.12 39.05 -39.27
C VAL A 71 -19.71 38.88 -38.68
N THR A 72 -19.49 37.81 -37.90
CA THR A 72 -18.17 37.56 -37.28
C THR A 72 -17.11 37.16 -38.32
N THR A 73 -17.50 36.37 -39.32
CA THR A 73 -16.61 36.00 -40.45
C THR A 73 -16.26 37.22 -41.29
N ALA A 74 -17.21 38.12 -41.54
CA ALA A 74 -16.96 39.37 -42.24
C ALA A 74 -15.98 40.27 -41.50
N ILE A 75 -16.16 40.47 -40.18
CA ILE A 75 -15.22 41.28 -39.37
C ILE A 75 -13.80 40.68 -39.39
N GLN A 76 -13.68 39.35 -39.27
CA GLN A 76 -12.37 38.66 -39.29
C GLN A 76 -11.65 38.77 -40.64
N VAL A 77 -12.37 38.66 -41.76
CA VAL A 77 -11.77 38.76 -43.10
C VAL A 77 -11.46 40.22 -43.46
N LEU A 78 -12.38 41.14 -43.17
CA LEU A 78 -12.21 42.57 -43.50
C LEU A 78 -11.10 43.23 -42.66
N SER A 79 -10.92 42.84 -41.40
CA SER A 79 -9.81 43.34 -40.57
C SER A 79 -8.43 42.98 -41.14
N ARG A 80 -8.24 41.76 -41.61
CA ARG A 80 -6.97 41.35 -42.27
C ARG A 80 -6.77 42.01 -43.63
N LEU A 81 -7.84 42.22 -44.39
CA LEU A 81 -7.76 42.95 -45.66
C LEU A 81 -7.45 44.44 -45.46
N PHE A 82 -7.92 45.03 -44.37
CA PHE A 82 -7.59 46.39 -43.98
C PHE A 82 -6.09 46.56 -43.68
N ILE A 83 -5.47 45.59 -43.01
CA ILE A 83 -4.02 45.59 -42.79
C ILE A 83 -3.26 45.31 -44.09
N LEU A 84 -3.75 44.41 -44.95
CA LEU A 84 -3.01 44.04 -46.15
C LEU A 84 -3.02 45.13 -47.23
N TRP A 85 -4.19 45.69 -47.55
CA TRP A 85 -4.34 46.61 -48.69
C TRP A 85 -4.03 48.07 -48.30
N PRO A 86 -4.83 48.75 -47.45
CA PRO A 86 -4.55 50.13 -47.03
C PRO A 86 -3.19 50.37 -46.36
N ILE A 87 -2.69 49.41 -45.58
CA ILE A 87 -1.48 49.58 -44.77
C ILE A 87 -0.26 49.00 -45.50
N THR A 88 -0.22 47.69 -45.73
CA THR A 88 1.00 47.04 -46.26
C THR A 88 1.19 47.23 -47.76
N HIS A 89 0.14 47.17 -48.59
CA HIS A 89 0.26 47.37 -50.05
C HIS A 89 0.53 48.83 -50.41
N CYS A 90 -0.17 49.79 -49.80
CA CYS A 90 -0.05 51.21 -50.14
C CYS A 90 1.15 51.93 -49.49
N VAL A 91 1.78 51.35 -48.46
CA VAL A 91 2.91 51.98 -47.75
C VAL A 91 4.14 51.08 -47.78
N VAL A 92 5.11 51.44 -48.63
CA VAL A 92 6.37 50.70 -48.81
C VAL A 92 7.16 50.57 -47.50
N GLU A 93 7.14 51.61 -46.66
CA GLU A 93 7.82 51.60 -45.36
C GLU A 93 7.21 50.60 -44.35
N ALA A 94 5.92 50.28 -44.49
CA ALA A 94 5.27 49.25 -43.67
C ALA A 94 5.70 47.85 -44.11
N GLN A 95 5.98 47.64 -45.40
CA GLN A 95 6.44 46.36 -45.96
C GLN A 95 7.78 45.92 -45.36
N SER A 96 8.64 46.89 -45.00
CA SER A 96 9.94 46.64 -44.37
C SER A 96 9.92 46.63 -42.84
N SER A 97 8.74 46.69 -42.22
CA SER A 97 8.61 46.61 -40.77
C SER A 97 8.72 45.17 -40.26
N LEU A 98 9.25 45.01 -39.03
CA LEU A 98 9.21 43.74 -38.32
C LEU A 98 7.76 43.23 -38.14
N GLY A 99 6.80 44.14 -38.01
CA GLY A 99 5.37 43.81 -37.90
C GLY A 99 4.87 42.98 -39.07
N THR A 100 5.26 43.35 -40.30
CA THR A 100 4.87 42.65 -41.53
C THR A 100 5.39 41.22 -41.59
N PHE A 101 6.62 40.98 -41.13
CA PHE A 101 7.14 39.62 -41.01
C PHE A 101 6.36 38.78 -39.98
N LEU A 102 6.07 39.36 -38.82
CA LEU A 102 5.40 38.66 -37.70
C LEU A 102 3.98 38.24 -38.06
N TYR A 103 3.15 39.14 -38.61
CA TYR A 103 1.77 38.77 -38.94
C TYR A 103 1.69 37.83 -40.15
N ILE A 104 2.54 38.00 -41.18
CA ILE A 104 2.53 37.10 -42.35
C ILE A 104 2.94 35.69 -41.92
N THR A 105 3.92 35.55 -41.03
CA THR A 105 4.36 34.25 -40.52
C THR A 105 3.27 33.62 -39.64
N ALA A 106 2.67 34.39 -38.73
CA ALA A 106 1.59 33.92 -37.86
C ALA A 106 0.35 33.51 -38.65
N TRP A 107 -0.06 34.32 -39.63
CA TRP A 107 -1.16 34.00 -40.55
C TRP A 107 -0.85 32.73 -41.34
N SER A 108 0.32 32.64 -41.98
CA SER A 108 0.70 31.48 -42.79
C SER A 108 0.62 30.17 -42.01
N ILE A 109 1.17 30.12 -40.80
CA ILE A 109 1.12 28.91 -39.96
C ILE A 109 -0.33 28.62 -39.54
N SER A 110 -1.10 29.64 -39.15
CA SER A 110 -2.50 29.46 -38.72
C SER A 110 -3.41 28.95 -39.85
N GLU A 111 -3.19 29.44 -41.07
CA GLU A 111 -4.01 29.12 -42.24
C GLU A 111 -3.70 27.74 -42.83
N ILE A 112 -2.43 27.32 -42.83
CA ILE A 112 -2.03 25.95 -43.20
C ILE A 112 -2.76 24.93 -42.32
N VAL A 113 -2.79 25.15 -41.01
CA VAL A 113 -3.48 24.26 -40.07
C VAL A 113 -5.01 24.31 -40.28
N ARG A 114 -5.58 25.49 -40.54
CA ARG A 114 -7.02 25.67 -40.73
C ARG A 114 -7.53 24.97 -41.99
N TYR A 115 -6.95 25.26 -43.15
CA TYR A 115 -7.44 24.75 -44.43
C TYR A 115 -7.12 23.27 -44.66
N SER A 116 -5.97 22.77 -44.17
CA SER A 116 -5.69 21.33 -44.19
C SER A 116 -6.75 20.54 -43.44
N PHE A 117 -7.13 21.00 -42.24
CA PHE A 117 -8.17 20.35 -41.45
C PHE A 117 -9.53 20.40 -42.17
N TYR A 118 -9.92 21.55 -42.74
CA TYR A 118 -11.20 21.66 -43.42
C TYR A 118 -11.28 20.80 -44.70
N ALA A 119 -10.19 20.68 -45.46
CA ALA A 119 -10.13 19.77 -46.61
C ALA A 119 -10.25 18.30 -46.18
N LEU A 120 -9.49 17.90 -45.16
CA LEU A 120 -9.46 16.50 -44.69
C LEU A 120 -10.77 16.07 -44.00
N ASN A 121 -11.43 16.97 -43.28
CA ASN A 121 -12.69 16.69 -42.61
C ASN A 121 -13.82 16.40 -43.62
N ILE A 122 -13.75 16.94 -44.84
CA ILE A 122 -14.74 16.69 -45.89
C ILE A 122 -14.57 15.29 -46.51
N LEU A 123 -13.35 14.74 -46.52
CA LEU A 123 -13.07 13.42 -47.11
C LEU A 123 -13.34 12.25 -46.16
N ALA A 124 -13.62 12.49 -44.87
CA ALA A 124 -13.76 11.44 -43.83
C ALA A 124 -12.58 10.44 -43.75
N VAL A 125 -11.43 10.77 -44.36
CA VAL A 125 -10.21 9.98 -44.34
C VAL A 125 -9.23 10.63 -43.36
N THR A 126 -8.98 9.97 -42.24
CA THR A 126 -7.81 10.27 -41.39
C THR A 126 -6.52 10.11 -42.21
N PRO A 127 -5.66 11.13 -42.33
CA PRO A 127 -4.62 11.16 -43.36
C PRO A 127 -3.51 10.12 -43.17
N LYS A 128 -3.22 9.33 -44.22
CA LYS A 128 -2.04 8.44 -44.28
C LYS A 128 -0.69 9.19 -44.32
N PHE A 129 -0.68 10.49 -44.58
CA PHE A 129 0.52 11.33 -44.46
C PHE A 129 1.02 11.43 -43.00
N LEU A 130 0.09 11.41 -42.03
CA LEU A 130 0.44 11.35 -40.60
C LEU A 130 1.00 9.96 -40.21
N ILE A 131 0.66 8.91 -40.96
CA ILE A 131 1.23 7.56 -40.79
C ILE A 131 2.65 7.48 -41.40
N TRP A 132 2.91 8.19 -42.49
CA TRP A 132 4.26 8.30 -43.07
C TRP A 132 5.20 9.13 -42.17
N LEU A 133 4.72 10.25 -41.61
CA LEU A 133 5.45 11.02 -40.58
C LEU A 133 5.72 10.16 -39.33
N ARG A 134 4.77 9.32 -38.93
CA ARG A 134 4.91 8.30 -37.87
C ARG A 134 5.98 7.25 -38.17
N GLN A 135 6.23 6.89 -39.44
CA GLN A 135 7.31 5.96 -39.82
C GLN A 135 8.69 6.62 -39.86
N LEU A 136 8.76 7.90 -40.27
CA LEU A 136 10.02 8.65 -40.30
C LEU A 136 10.52 9.01 -38.88
N ILE A 137 9.58 9.26 -37.95
CA ILE A 137 9.85 9.56 -36.53
C ILE A 137 10.15 8.28 -35.73
N ARG A 138 9.66 7.10 -36.16
CA ARG A 138 10.03 5.79 -35.59
C ARG A 138 11.53 5.50 -35.66
N PHE A 139 12.26 6.13 -36.59
CA PHE A 139 13.70 5.95 -36.76
C PHE A 139 14.54 6.65 -35.66
N PHE A 140 13.94 7.57 -34.87
CA PHE A 140 14.64 8.39 -33.87
C PHE A 140 14.26 8.10 -32.39
N GLN A 141 13.54 7.00 -32.12
CA GLN A 141 13.40 6.41 -30.78
C GLN A 141 12.90 7.36 -29.64
N PHE A 142 11.98 8.28 -29.93
CA PHE A 142 11.19 8.99 -28.93
C PHE A 142 9.74 8.46 -28.94
N HIS A 143 9.36 7.72 -27.90
CA HIS A 143 7.98 7.24 -27.74
C HIS A 143 7.05 8.37 -27.25
N LEU A 144 5.85 8.44 -27.85
CA LEU A 144 4.64 9.04 -27.27
C LEU A 144 4.46 10.58 -27.33
N PHE A 145 4.91 11.27 -28.38
CA PHE A 145 4.54 12.70 -28.57
C PHE A 145 3.81 13.01 -29.89
N ALA A 146 3.84 12.13 -30.89
CA ALA A 146 3.45 12.50 -32.26
C ALA A 146 1.95 12.36 -32.61
N SER A 147 1.17 11.58 -31.84
CA SER A 147 -0.29 11.52 -32.03
C SER A 147 -0.98 12.80 -31.52
N ILE A 148 -0.32 13.51 -30.61
CA ILE A 148 -0.77 14.74 -29.96
C ILE A 148 -0.52 15.98 -30.85
N THR A 149 0.42 15.94 -31.79
CA THR A 149 0.86 17.16 -32.51
C THR A 149 -0.03 17.64 -33.66
N ALA A 150 -1.12 16.97 -34.06
CA ALA A 150 -1.98 17.48 -35.14
C ALA A 150 -3.31 18.06 -34.64
N CYS A 151 -4.00 17.40 -33.70
CA CYS A 151 -5.28 17.87 -33.17
C CYS A 151 -5.09 18.85 -32.00
N SER A 152 -4.14 18.60 -31.09
CA SER A 152 -3.79 19.56 -30.04
C SER A 152 -3.18 20.83 -30.62
N PHE A 153 -2.43 20.76 -31.73
CA PHE A 153 -1.91 21.95 -32.42
C PHE A 153 -3.01 22.95 -32.84
N ARG A 154 -4.19 22.52 -33.30
CA ARG A 154 -5.28 23.46 -33.63
C ARG A 154 -5.77 24.24 -32.40
N TYR A 155 -5.84 23.57 -31.25
CA TYR A 155 -6.45 24.10 -30.04
C TYR A 155 -5.44 24.74 -29.07
N THR A 156 -4.13 24.58 -29.27
CA THR A 156 -3.09 25.20 -28.42
C THR A 156 -2.19 26.19 -29.17
N LEU A 157 -1.96 26.03 -30.48
CA LEU A 157 -1.07 26.91 -31.25
C LEU A 157 -1.60 28.36 -31.35
N PHE A 158 -2.92 28.54 -31.24
CA PHE A 158 -3.55 29.86 -31.19
C PHE A 158 -3.15 30.68 -29.96
N ILE A 159 -2.73 30.02 -28.87
CA ILE A 159 -2.33 30.68 -27.61
C ILE A 159 -1.12 31.59 -27.87
N GLY A 160 -0.17 31.14 -28.69
CA GLY A 160 1.01 31.91 -29.09
C GLY A 160 0.83 32.70 -30.40
N LEU A 161 0.22 32.10 -31.43
CA LEU A 161 0.12 32.74 -32.75
C LEU A 161 -0.86 33.92 -32.78
N TYR A 162 -1.91 33.91 -31.97
CA TYR A 162 -2.91 34.98 -31.99
C TYR A 162 -2.36 36.29 -31.38
N PRO A 163 -1.70 36.30 -30.20
CA PRO A 163 -0.96 37.47 -29.74
C PRO A 163 0.15 37.91 -30.70
N LEU A 164 0.88 36.95 -31.30
CA LEU A 164 1.96 37.24 -32.24
C LEU A 164 1.46 37.94 -33.51
N GLY A 165 0.34 37.48 -34.06
CA GLY A 165 -0.30 38.09 -35.24
C GLY A 165 -0.80 39.50 -34.95
N VAL A 166 -1.50 39.71 -33.82
CA VAL A 166 -2.02 41.03 -33.43
C VAL A 166 -0.90 42.03 -33.13
N ALA A 167 0.18 41.58 -32.46
CA ALA A 167 1.37 42.41 -32.25
C ALA A 167 2.02 42.81 -33.59
N GLY A 168 2.08 41.87 -34.55
CA GLY A 168 2.58 42.14 -35.90
C GLY A 168 1.74 43.16 -36.66
N GLU A 169 0.40 43.03 -36.61
CA GLU A 169 -0.54 43.96 -37.24
C GLU A 169 -0.41 45.39 -36.67
N LEU A 170 -0.34 45.53 -35.34
CA LEU A 170 -0.18 46.84 -34.69
C LEU A 170 1.16 47.50 -35.02
N LEU A 171 2.25 46.73 -35.07
CA LEU A 171 3.57 47.24 -35.45
C LEU A 171 3.61 47.69 -36.92
N ALA A 172 2.91 46.99 -37.82
CA ALA A 172 2.80 47.38 -39.22
C ALA A 172 1.98 48.68 -39.39
N VAL A 173 0.88 48.82 -38.65
CA VAL A 173 0.08 50.07 -38.62
C VAL A 173 0.90 51.23 -38.08
N PHE A 174 1.64 51.03 -36.98
CA PHE A 174 2.48 52.06 -36.39
C PHE A 174 3.59 52.52 -37.35
N ALA A 175 4.22 51.59 -38.07
CA ALA A 175 5.20 51.90 -39.12
C ALA A 175 4.59 52.70 -40.29
N ALA A 176 3.31 52.47 -40.62
CA ALA A 176 2.61 53.15 -41.70
C ALA A 176 2.11 54.56 -41.33
N MET A 177 1.85 54.84 -40.06
CA MET A 177 1.28 56.13 -39.61
C MET A 177 2.13 57.34 -39.99
N GLY A 178 3.46 57.27 -39.79
CA GLY A 178 4.38 58.36 -40.12
C GLY A 178 4.34 58.74 -41.61
N PRO A 179 4.53 57.78 -42.53
CA PRO A 179 4.37 57.98 -43.97
C PRO A 179 2.98 58.45 -44.40
N ILE A 180 1.90 57.90 -43.82
CA ILE A 180 0.51 58.26 -44.15
C ILE A 180 0.22 59.73 -43.79
N GLY A 181 0.68 60.19 -42.62
CA GLY A 181 0.52 61.58 -42.19
C GLY A 181 1.30 62.58 -43.06
N ARG A 182 2.48 62.20 -43.56
CA ARG A 182 3.31 63.05 -44.44
C ARG A 182 2.82 63.08 -45.89
N ARG A 183 2.40 61.94 -46.43
CA ARG A 183 1.94 61.78 -47.83
C ARG A 183 0.44 62.03 -48.00
N LYS A 184 -0.30 62.25 -46.90
CA LYS A 184 -1.76 62.43 -46.86
C LYS A 184 -2.54 61.34 -47.60
N LEU A 185 -2.06 60.10 -47.54
CA LEU A 185 -2.71 58.95 -48.18
C LEU A 185 -4.11 58.75 -47.60
N PHE A 186 -5.11 58.55 -48.46
CA PHE A 186 -6.52 58.36 -48.10
C PHE A 186 -7.15 59.49 -47.24
N THR A 187 -6.58 60.70 -47.30
CA THR A 187 -7.06 61.87 -46.55
C THR A 187 -7.80 62.83 -47.49
N LEU A 188 -9.07 63.10 -47.20
CA LEU A 188 -9.92 64.07 -47.91
C LEU A 188 -9.89 65.40 -47.15
N GLU A 189 -9.21 66.38 -47.73
CA GLU A 189 -9.19 67.76 -47.22
C GLU A 189 -10.28 68.59 -47.90
N MET A 190 -10.76 69.61 -47.20
CA MET A 190 -11.73 70.55 -47.77
C MET A 190 -11.02 71.61 -48.63
N PRO A 191 -11.68 72.12 -49.69
CA PRO A 191 -13.06 71.84 -50.10
C PRO A 191 -13.19 70.62 -51.04
N ASN A 192 -14.13 69.73 -50.73
CA ASN A 192 -14.52 68.60 -51.60
C ASN A 192 -16.04 68.60 -51.84
N MET A 193 -16.50 67.87 -52.86
CA MET A 193 -17.92 67.87 -53.29
C MET A 193 -18.89 67.41 -52.20
N PHE A 194 -18.42 66.73 -51.16
CA PHE A 194 -19.23 66.20 -50.06
C PHE A 194 -19.16 67.06 -48.78
N ASN A 195 -18.44 68.19 -48.80
CA ASN A 195 -18.22 69.10 -47.66
C ASN A 195 -17.80 68.40 -46.36
N MET A 196 -16.96 67.36 -46.45
CA MET A 196 -16.56 66.53 -45.30
C MET A 196 -15.04 66.33 -45.28
N SER A 197 -14.37 66.63 -44.16
CA SER A 197 -12.96 66.29 -43.98
C SER A 197 -12.79 64.90 -43.36
N PHE A 198 -12.05 64.02 -44.01
CA PHE A 198 -11.67 62.70 -43.46
C PHE A 198 -10.15 62.57 -43.47
N ASN A 199 -9.55 62.33 -42.31
CA ASN A 199 -8.11 62.17 -42.20
C ASN A 199 -7.78 60.76 -41.71
N PHE A 200 -7.14 60.00 -42.60
CA PHE A 200 -6.84 58.61 -42.37
C PHE A 200 -5.83 58.41 -41.22
N TYR A 201 -4.90 59.35 -41.02
CA TYR A 201 -3.95 59.33 -39.90
C TYR A 201 -4.67 59.37 -38.55
N TYR A 202 -5.64 60.27 -38.37
CA TYR A 202 -6.42 60.34 -37.14
C TYR A 202 -7.31 59.11 -36.95
N SER A 203 -7.85 58.54 -38.04
CA SER A 203 -8.61 57.29 -37.94
C SER A 203 -7.76 56.11 -37.43
N LEU A 204 -6.50 55.99 -37.89
CA LEU A 204 -5.57 54.97 -37.40
C LEU A 204 -5.16 55.22 -35.94
N PHE A 205 -4.98 56.49 -35.55
CA PHE A 205 -4.71 56.88 -34.18
C PHE A 205 -5.82 56.45 -33.20
N PHE A 206 -7.08 56.47 -33.63
CA PHE A 206 -8.21 55.98 -32.82
C PHE A 206 -8.36 54.45 -32.86
N ILE A 207 -7.95 53.78 -33.93
CA ILE A 207 -8.04 52.31 -34.06
C ILE A 207 -7.05 51.59 -33.13
N ILE A 208 -5.83 52.11 -32.96
CA ILE A 208 -4.80 51.44 -32.13
C ILE A 208 -5.25 51.24 -30.67
N PRO A 209 -5.80 52.24 -29.95
CA PRO A 209 -6.31 52.04 -28.59
C PRO A 209 -7.47 51.05 -28.49
N LEU A 210 -8.28 50.89 -29.53
CA LEU A 210 -9.40 49.93 -29.53
C LEU A 210 -8.93 48.47 -29.43
N TYR A 211 -7.71 48.17 -29.86
CA TYR A 211 -7.13 46.83 -29.68
C TYR A 211 -6.90 46.47 -28.21
N ILE A 212 -6.70 47.44 -27.31
CA ILE A 212 -6.43 47.20 -25.87
C ILE A 212 -7.62 46.53 -25.16
N PRO A 213 -8.88 46.98 -25.30
CA PRO A 213 -10.03 46.27 -24.74
C PRO A 213 -10.53 45.11 -25.61
N LEU A 214 -10.47 45.23 -26.94
CA LEU A 214 -11.05 44.22 -27.85
C LEU A 214 -10.23 42.92 -27.89
N PHE A 215 -8.89 43.01 -27.82
CA PHE A 215 -8.03 41.83 -27.89
C PHE A 215 -8.21 40.89 -26.69
N PRO A 216 -8.12 41.34 -25.42
CA PRO A 216 -8.34 40.46 -24.27
C PRO A 216 -9.75 39.86 -24.25
N MET A 217 -10.77 40.64 -24.62
CA MET A 217 -12.15 40.17 -24.68
C MET A 217 -12.32 39.02 -25.69
N LEU A 218 -11.82 39.17 -26.91
CA LEU A 218 -11.90 38.13 -27.95
C LEU A 218 -11.00 36.93 -27.64
N TYR A 219 -9.81 37.17 -27.07
CA TYR A 219 -8.88 36.12 -26.69
C TYR A 219 -9.43 35.24 -25.57
N MET A 220 -9.98 35.85 -24.51
CA MET A 220 -10.62 35.13 -23.40
C MET A 220 -11.90 34.40 -23.85
N TYR A 221 -12.67 35.01 -24.76
CA TYR A 221 -13.82 34.33 -25.36
C TYR A 221 -13.42 33.07 -26.15
N MET A 222 -12.36 33.15 -26.97
CA MET A 222 -11.84 31.99 -27.70
C MET A 222 -11.27 30.92 -26.77
N LEU A 223 -10.59 31.30 -25.68
CA LEU A 223 -10.13 30.38 -24.65
C LEU A 223 -11.31 29.64 -24.00
N LYS A 224 -12.37 30.37 -23.60
CA LYS A 224 -13.58 29.80 -22.99
C LYS A 224 -14.30 28.83 -23.94
N GLN A 225 -14.43 29.18 -25.21
CA GLN A 225 -15.06 28.32 -26.23
C GLN A 225 -14.24 27.05 -26.49
N ARG A 226 -12.90 27.15 -26.48
CA ARG A 226 -12.00 26.03 -26.78
C ARG A 226 -11.71 25.17 -25.55
N LYS A 227 -11.83 25.69 -24.31
CA LYS A 227 -11.75 24.93 -23.04
C LYS A 227 -12.76 23.78 -23.02
N LYS A 228 -14.02 24.03 -23.41
CA LYS A 228 -15.06 22.98 -23.53
C LYS A 228 -14.69 21.87 -24.52
N ARG A 229 -14.03 22.23 -25.62
CA ARG A 229 -13.68 21.27 -26.69
C ARG A 229 -12.37 20.54 -26.40
N ILE A 230 -11.42 21.20 -25.73
CA ILE A 230 -10.21 20.58 -25.18
C ILE A 230 -10.62 19.57 -24.12
N TYR A 231 -11.51 19.95 -23.18
CA TYR A 231 -12.11 19.04 -22.18
C TYR A 231 -12.74 17.80 -22.82
N PHE A 232 -13.59 18.00 -23.84
CA PHE A 232 -14.23 16.92 -24.60
C PHE A 232 -13.22 16.01 -25.34
N LEU A 233 -12.18 16.59 -25.94
CA LEU A 233 -11.12 15.85 -26.61
C LEU A 233 -10.21 15.10 -25.62
N THR A 234 -9.90 15.67 -24.46
CA THR A 234 -9.19 14.96 -23.39
C THR A 234 -10.02 13.83 -22.80
N SER A 235 -11.35 13.98 -22.72
CA SER A 235 -12.24 12.89 -22.31
C SER A 235 -12.38 11.81 -23.39
N GLU A 236 -12.42 12.17 -24.68
CA GLU A 236 -12.40 11.19 -25.79
C GLU A 236 -11.05 10.47 -25.90
N ILE A 237 -9.91 11.15 -25.65
CA ILE A 237 -8.58 10.52 -25.59
C ILE A 237 -8.47 9.58 -24.40
N ALA A 238 -9.03 9.97 -23.24
CA ALA A 238 -9.19 9.07 -22.10
C ALA A 238 -10.15 7.89 -22.41
N CYS A 239 -11.01 7.98 -23.43
CA CYS A 239 -11.81 6.85 -23.92
C CYS A 239 -11.08 6.02 -24.99
N ILE A 240 -10.19 6.60 -25.82
CA ILE A 240 -9.45 5.90 -26.89
C ILE A 240 -8.19 5.19 -26.37
N GLU A 241 -7.51 5.73 -25.34
CA GLU A 241 -6.53 4.94 -24.56
C GLU A 241 -7.18 3.72 -23.89
N ASN A 242 -8.51 3.73 -23.79
CA ASN A 242 -9.36 2.78 -23.10
C ASN A 242 -10.21 1.90 -24.05
N GLU A 243 -9.84 1.75 -25.33
CA GLU A 243 -10.34 0.59 -26.10
C GLU A 243 -9.78 -0.76 -25.58
N ASP A 244 -8.89 -0.73 -24.56
CA ASP A 244 -8.60 -1.83 -23.64
C ASP A 244 -9.24 -1.67 -22.23
N GLY A 245 -10.26 -0.80 -22.04
CA GLY A 245 -10.99 -0.67 -20.77
C GLY A 245 -11.76 0.65 -20.54
N LEU A 246 -13.01 0.73 -21.01
CA LEU A 246 -13.94 1.88 -20.89
C LEU A 246 -14.13 2.43 -19.45
N VAL A 247 -14.10 3.77 -19.31
CA VAL A 247 -14.53 4.54 -18.13
C VAL A 247 -15.49 5.65 -18.57
N PHE A 248 -16.67 5.76 -17.92
CA PHE A 248 -17.62 6.87 -18.11
C PHE A 248 -17.45 7.90 -16.99
N PHE A 249 -17.23 9.18 -17.33
CA PHE A 249 -17.32 10.29 -16.38
C PHE A 249 -18.74 10.88 -16.41
N SER A 250 -19.55 10.62 -15.39
CA SER A 250 -20.81 11.36 -15.16
C SER A 250 -20.54 12.65 -14.37
N GLU A 251 -20.88 13.77 -14.99
CA GLU A 251 -21.13 15.12 -14.44
C GLU A 251 -20.63 15.43 -13.01
N PHE A 252 -19.54 16.20 -12.91
CA PHE A 252 -19.23 16.97 -11.70
C PHE A 252 -20.15 18.20 -11.60
N PRO A 253 -20.63 18.59 -10.40
CA PRO A 253 -21.38 19.82 -10.23
C PRO A 253 -20.49 21.04 -10.50
N ASN A 254 -21.05 22.03 -11.19
CA ASN A 254 -20.41 23.34 -11.42
C ASN A 254 -19.98 23.96 -10.07
N ASN A 255 -18.67 24.01 -9.81
CA ASN A 255 -18.10 24.84 -8.77
C ASN A 255 -17.09 25.79 -9.43
N ASP A 256 -17.32 27.10 -9.27
CA ASP A 256 -16.73 28.18 -10.06
C ASP A 256 -15.28 28.57 -9.70
N ASN A 257 -14.51 27.71 -9.02
CA ASN A 257 -13.11 28.00 -8.68
C ASN A 257 -12.14 27.39 -9.71
N GLU A 258 -11.68 28.21 -10.65
CA GLU A 258 -10.79 27.82 -11.75
C GLU A 258 -9.35 27.46 -11.32
N ASP A 259 -8.90 27.87 -10.13
CA ASP A 259 -7.54 27.62 -9.62
C ASP A 259 -7.37 26.24 -8.98
N ASP A 260 -8.43 25.63 -8.43
CA ASP A 260 -8.37 24.31 -7.79
C ASP A 260 -8.21 23.17 -8.81
N PHE A 261 -8.83 23.27 -9.99
CA PHE A 261 -8.86 22.17 -10.97
C PHE A 261 -7.48 21.86 -11.58
N PHE A 262 -6.71 22.89 -11.92
CA PHE A 262 -5.34 22.72 -12.45
C PHE A 262 -4.34 22.41 -11.34
N SER A 263 -4.55 22.94 -10.13
CA SER A 263 -3.75 22.58 -8.95
C SER A 263 -3.91 21.09 -8.61
N ILE A 264 -5.14 20.58 -8.55
CA ILE A 264 -5.44 19.19 -8.20
C ILE A 264 -4.88 18.22 -9.25
N ILE A 265 -5.04 18.50 -10.55
CA ILE A 265 -4.48 17.63 -11.59
C ILE A 265 -2.95 17.64 -11.57
N LEU A 266 -2.32 18.81 -11.46
CA LEU A 266 -0.85 18.90 -11.45
C LEU A 266 -0.25 18.34 -10.14
N GLN A 267 -0.95 18.44 -9.01
CA GLN A 267 -0.56 17.84 -7.73
C GLN A 267 -0.75 16.31 -7.74
N CYS A 268 -1.82 15.80 -8.35
CA CYS A 268 -2.08 14.36 -8.49
C CYS A 268 -1.03 13.61 -9.33
N PHE A 269 -0.34 14.28 -10.27
CA PHE A 269 0.68 13.64 -11.12
C PHE A 269 2.11 13.70 -10.56
N ILE A 270 2.41 14.57 -9.57
CA ILE A 270 3.79 14.81 -9.11
C ILE A 270 3.97 14.61 -7.59
N LEU A 271 2.92 14.75 -6.76
CA LEU A 271 3.09 14.80 -5.30
C LEU A 271 2.63 13.55 -4.53
N GLY A 272 1.84 12.66 -5.14
CA GLY A 272 1.35 11.43 -4.50
C GLY A 272 2.32 10.24 -4.51
N SER A 273 3.50 10.34 -5.16
CA SER A 273 4.44 9.22 -5.24
C SER A 273 5.01 8.86 -3.86
N VAL A 274 5.05 7.57 -3.50
CA VAL A 274 5.72 7.04 -2.30
C VAL A 274 7.14 7.58 -2.09
N ASP A 275 7.81 8.07 -3.14
CA ASP A 275 9.16 8.64 -3.05
C ASP A 275 9.28 9.89 -2.16
N HIS A 276 8.18 10.62 -1.93
CA HIS A 276 8.22 11.81 -1.09
C HIS A 276 8.27 11.49 0.41
N LEU A 277 7.84 10.29 0.83
CA LEU A 277 7.78 9.91 2.26
C LEU A 277 9.18 9.92 2.88
N LYS A 278 9.44 10.85 3.79
CA LYS A 278 10.75 11.04 4.42
C LYS A 278 10.59 11.28 5.92
N PRO A 279 11.59 10.90 6.74
CA PRO A 279 11.56 11.17 8.17
C PRO A 279 11.33 12.66 8.45
N SER A 280 10.33 12.97 9.27
CA SER A 280 10.01 14.35 9.67
C SER A 280 10.95 14.88 10.75
N ALA A 281 11.49 14.01 11.61
CA ALA A 281 12.46 14.36 12.63
C ALA A 281 13.79 14.83 12.02
N SER A 282 14.42 15.81 12.66
CA SER A 282 15.75 16.30 12.28
C SER A 282 16.82 15.22 12.50
N ALA A 283 17.97 15.35 11.82
CA ALA A 283 19.06 14.40 11.98
C ALA A 283 19.57 14.34 13.44
N LEU A 284 19.56 15.48 14.15
CA LEU A 284 20.02 15.56 15.53
C LEU A 284 19.05 14.86 16.51
N GLU A 285 17.74 15.00 16.29
CA GLU A 285 16.73 14.26 17.08
C GLU A 285 16.87 12.74 16.87
N GLN A 286 17.06 12.31 15.62
CA GLN A 286 17.28 10.91 15.28
C GLN A 286 18.53 10.34 15.96
N ILE A 287 19.65 11.06 15.92
CA ILE A 287 20.88 10.66 16.62
C ILE A 287 20.64 10.59 18.14
N SER A 288 19.95 11.58 18.72
CA SER A 288 19.63 11.58 20.15
C SER A 288 18.75 10.40 20.56
N ALA A 289 17.77 10.04 19.73
CA ALA A 289 16.91 8.88 19.96
C ALA A 289 17.72 7.58 20.00
N VAL A 290 18.65 7.40 19.06
CA VAL A 290 19.57 6.26 19.04
C VAL A 290 20.49 6.26 20.26
N GLN A 291 21.06 7.40 20.67
CA GLN A 291 21.87 7.45 21.90
C GLN A 291 21.09 7.02 23.15
N LYS A 292 19.83 7.45 23.29
CA LYS A 292 18.95 7.02 24.40
C LYS A 292 18.66 5.52 24.33
N LEU A 293 18.42 4.98 23.14
CA LEU A 293 18.27 3.54 22.90
C LEU A 293 19.50 2.77 23.40
N LEU A 294 20.70 3.21 23.02
CA LEU A 294 21.94 2.53 23.43
C LEU A 294 22.10 2.51 24.94
N ASN A 295 21.77 3.61 25.62
CA ASN A 295 21.83 3.67 27.09
C ASN A 295 20.73 2.84 27.78
N ARG A 296 19.61 2.53 27.11
CA ARG A 296 18.61 1.57 27.60
C ARG A 296 19.10 0.12 27.47
N ILE A 297 19.87 -0.19 26.42
CA ILE A 297 20.47 -1.51 26.21
C ILE A 297 21.56 -1.77 27.26
N SER A 298 22.51 -0.84 27.39
CA SER A 298 23.56 -0.89 28.40
C SER A 298 24.07 0.52 28.69
N PHE A 299 24.09 0.90 29.96
CA PHE A 299 24.51 2.25 30.36
C PHE A 299 25.96 2.53 29.93
N GLY A 300 26.18 3.65 29.23
CA GLY A 300 27.49 4.03 28.70
C GLY A 300 27.80 3.47 27.31
N LEU A 301 26.94 2.62 26.73
CA LEU A 301 27.12 2.09 25.38
C LEU A 301 27.10 3.19 24.32
N ALA A 302 26.37 4.28 24.56
CA ALA A 302 26.32 5.41 23.62
C ALA A 302 27.69 6.07 23.40
N ASP A 303 28.55 6.11 24.43
CA ASP A 303 29.87 6.76 24.37
C ASP A 303 30.87 6.00 23.48
N PHE A 304 30.58 4.72 23.23
CA PHE A 304 31.37 3.86 22.35
C PHE A 304 31.18 4.19 20.86
N TYR A 305 30.09 4.87 20.51
CA TYR A 305 29.71 5.11 19.12
C TYR A 305 29.76 6.59 18.73
N ILE A 306 30.34 6.86 17.57
CA ILE A 306 30.16 8.13 16.86
C ILE A 306 29.07 7.89 15.81
N LEU A 307 27.97 8.63 15.89
CA LEU A 307 26.79 8.45 15.03
C LEU A 307 26.65 9.65 14.08
N GLU A 308 26.60 9.38 12.78
CA GLU A 308 26.46 10.41 11.75
C GLU A 308 25.38 10.04 10.72
N ILE A 309 24.42 10.93 10.49
CA ILE A 309 23.43 10.76 9.42
C ILE A 309 23.95 11.41 8.14
N ASP A 310 24.06 10.61 7.09
CA ASP A 310 24.47 11.04 5.75
C ASP A 310 23.46 10.54 4.71
N ARG A 311 22.63 11.46 4.23
CA ARG A 311 21.57 11.18 3.26
C ARG A 311 22.10 10.97 1.83
N THR A 312 23.38 11.25 1.57
CA THR A 312 24.00 11.10 0.24
C THR A 312 24.55 9.69 0.00
N LEU A 313 24.52 8.81 1.02
CA LEU A 313 24.99 7.43 0.90
C LEU A 313 24.20 6.61 -0.12
N SER A 314 22.91 6.90 -0.29
CA SER A 314 22.06 6.21 -1.27
C SER A 314 20.80 7.03 -1.59
N ASP A 315 20.40 7.03 -2.86
CA ASP A 315 19.19 7.75 -3.31
C ASP A 315 17.90 6.92 -3.13
N ASN A 316 17.98 5.59 -3.27
CA ASN A 316 16.80 4.71 -3.43
C ASN A 316 16.70 3.56 -2.39
N SER A 317 17.60 3.51 -1.41
CA SER A 317 17.64 2.47 -0.37
C SER A 317 18.24 3.02 0.92
N GLU A 318 18.07 2.33 2.04
CA GLU A 318 18.86 2.66 3.23
C GLU A 318 20.25 2.03 3.10
N MET A 319 21.25 2.76 3.59
CA MET A 319 22.63 2.31 3.58
C MET A 319 23.29 2.63 4.91
N VAL A 320 24.14 1.71 5.35
CA VAL A 320 24.93 1.84 6.58
C VAL A 320 26.39 1.52 6.29
N LEU A 321 27.26 2.37 6.80
CA LEU A 321 28.70 2.21 6.82
C LEU A 321 29.17 2.17 8.27
N VAL A 322 29.78 1.05 8.64
CA VAL A 322 30.40 0.84 9.96
C VAL A 322 31.92 0.89 9.78
N LYS A 323 32.60 1.76 10.54
CA LYS A 323 34.06 1.86 10.56
C LYS A 323 34.55 1.79 12.00
N SER A 324 35.25 0.72 12.36
CA SER A 324 35.97 0.61 13.62
C SER A 324 37.46 0.89 13.40
N TRP A 325 38.07 1.69 14.27
CA TRP A 325 39.51 1.92 14.30
C TRP A 325 40.02 2.02 15.74
N LYS A 326 41.33 1.89 15.92
CA LYS A 326 41.98 2.13 17.22
C LYS A 326 42.20 3.63 17.40
N ASP A 327 41.36 4.25 18.22
CA ASP A 327 41.47 5.63 18.75
C ASP A 327 41.86 5.52 20.25
N VAL A 328 42.46 6.57 20.84
CA VAL A 328 42.68 6.73 22.30
C VAL A 328 41.45 6.34 23.15
N ARG A 329 40.23 6.51 22.60
CA ARG A 329 38.93 6.18 23.21
C ARG A 329 38.27 4.90 22.66
N ASN A 330 38.90 4.16 21.75
CA ASN A 330 38.37 2.92 21.14
C ASN A 330 36.96 3.05 20.49
N ARG A 331 36.60 4.20 19.93
CA ARG A 331 35.23 4.43 19.39
C ARG A 331 35.02 3.83 18.00
N THR A 332 33.78 3.43 17.72
CA THR A 332 33.33 2.98 16.38
C THR A 332 32.42 4.03 15.74
N LEU A 333 32.66 4.35 14.47
CA LEU A 333 31.80 5.22 13.68
C LEU A 333 30.71 4.43 12.96
N ILE A 334 29.48 4.88 13.09
CA ILE A 334 28.33 4.42 12.32
C ILE A 334 27.80 5.59 11.50
N LYS A 335 27.86 5.44 10.18
CA LYS A 335 27.24 6.35 9.21
C LYS A 335 26.01 5.68 8.62
N GLY A 336 24.86 6.35 8.64
CA GLY A 336 23.60 5.80 8.13
C GLY A 336 22.76 6.85 7.42
N THR A 337 21.86 6.42 6.56
CA THR A 337 20.91 7.29 5.84
C THR A 337 19.82 7.89 6.75
N SER A 338 19.51 7.24 7.86
CA SER A 338 18.48 7.62 8.85
C SER A 338 18.82 7.11 10.25
N GLY A 339 18.04 7.53 11.26
CA GLY A 339 18.17 7.06 12.65
C GLY A 339 17.97 5.55 12.80
N VAL A 340 17.01 4.96 12.08
CA VAL A 340 16.84 3.50 12.05
C VAL A 340 18.02 2.79 11.38
N ALA A 341 18.63 3.39 10.36
CA ALA A 341 19.84 2.85 9.75
C ALA A 341 21.03 2.88 10.72
N LEU A 342 21.14 3.95 11.53
CA LEU A 342 22.13 4.01 12.62
C LEU A 342 21.89 2.92 13.67
N ALA A 343 20.65 2.75 14.13
CA ALA A 343 20.29 1.71 15.10
C ALA A 343 20.59 0.30 14.55
N PHE A 344 20.23 0.02 13.30
CA PHE A 344 20.61 -1.22 12.61
C PHE A 344 22.13 -1.38 12.53
N GLY A 345 22.87 -0.33 12.18
CA GLY A 345 24.34 -0.36 12.11
C GLY A 345 24.99 -0.72 13.44
N VAL A 346 24.47 -0.19 14.55
CA VAL A 346 24.92 -0.58 15.89
C VAL A 346 24.57 -2.04 16.18
N ASN A 347 23.33 -2.47 15.91
CA ASN A 347 22.94 -3.87 16.11
C ASN A 347 23.80 -4.84 15.29
N ALA A 348 24.03 -4.53 14.00
CA ALA A 348 24.88 -5.30 13.12
C ALA A 348 26.33 -5.33 13.61
N HIS A 349 26.86 -4.21 14.11
CA HIS A 349 28.20 -4.17 14.71
C HIS A 349 28.27 -5.06 15.96
N LEU A 350 27.31 -4.93 16.88
CA LEU A 350 27.23 -5.71 18.11
C LEU A 350 27.13 -7.22 17.83
N ARG A 351 26.27 -7.61 16.90
CA ARG A 351 26.09 -9.02 16.49
C ARG A 351 27.32 -9.61 15.83
N ASN A 352 27.99 -8.87 14.95
CA ASN A 352 29.10 -9.41 14.15
C ASN A 352 30.47 -9.31 14.85
N MET A 353 30.62 -8.45 15.85
CA MET A 353 31.90 -8.22 16.55
C MET A 353 31.91 -8.72 17.99
N TYR A 354 30.75 -8.79 18.64
CA TYR A 354 30.63 -9.15 20.07
C TYR A 354 29.62 -10.27 20.31
N ASP A 355 29.13 -10.88 19.23
CA ASP A 355 28.11 -11.94 19.25
C ASP A 355 26.82 -11.56 19.99
N VAL A 356 26.54 -10.30 20.29
CA VAL A 356 25.33 -9.88 21.03
C VAL A 356 24.07 -10.32 20.28
N HIS A 357 22.98 -10.58 21.00
CA HIS A 357 21.69 -10.89 20.38
C HIS A 357 20.57 -10.11 21.07
N ILE A 358 19.81 -9.34 20.28
CA ILE A 358 18.66 -8.56 20.75
C ILE A 358 17.46 -9.02 19.94
N ALA A 359 16.55 -9.71 20.60
CA ALA A 359 15.35 -10.29 19.99
C ALA A 359 14.10 -9.87 20.75
N TRP A 360 12.93 -9.91 20.11
CA TRP A 360 11.68 -9.61 20.82
C TRP A 360 11.37 -10.64 21.93
N ASP A 361 12.02 -11.82 21.84
CA ASP A 361 11.89 -12.96 22.73
C ASP A 361 13.07 -13.09 23.70
N GLY A 362 13.91 -12.06 23.81
CA GLY A 362 14.93 -11.98 24.84
C GLY A 362 16.17 -11.26 24.36
N ILE A 363 16.99 -10.89 25.34
CA ILE A 363 18.20 -10.10 25.11
C ILE A 363 19.39 -10.82 25.73
N ARG A 364 20.50 -10.85 25.00
CA ARG A 364 21.81 -11.21 25.53
C ARG A 364 22.81 -10.13 25.15
N VAL A 365 23.12 -9.27 26.11
CA VAL A 365 24.09 -8.19 25.98
C VAL A 365 25.20 -8.42 27.00
N GLU A 366 26.11 -9.32 26.66
CA GLU A 366 27.36 -9.52 27.39
C GLU A 366 28.46 -8.84 26.59
N LEU A 367 28.72 -7.57 26.91
CA LEU A 367 29.80 -6.84 26.28
C LEU A 367 31.11 -7.25 26.98
N PRO A 368 32.12 -7.79 26.28
CA PRO A 368 33.41 -8.02 26.89
C PRO A 368 33.97 -6.68 27.38
N ALA A 369 34.66 -6.68 28.54
CA ALA A 369 35.29 -5.49 29.11
C ALA A 369 36.10 -4.78 28.02
N ILE A 370 35.57 -3.63 27.57
CA ILE A 370 35.93 -2.86 26.35
C ILE A 370 37.28 -3.29 25.74
N VAL A 371 37.23 -4.34 24.92
CA VAL A 371 38.40 -4.76 24.13
C VAL A 371 38.38 -3.92 22.85
N SER A 372 39.49 -3.24 22.55
CA SER A 372 39.64 -2.44 21.32
C SER A 372 39.17 -3.23 20.10
N PRO A 373 38.15 -2.75 19.35
CA PRO A 373 37.70 -3.45 18.16
C PRO A 373 38.86 -3.53 17.14
N PRO A 374 39.05 -4.67 16.46
CA PRO A 374 40.00 -4.73 15.34
C PRO A 374 39.53 -3.75 14.25
N HIS A 375 40.48 -3.18 13.51
CA HIS A 375 40.17 -2.26 12.42
C HIS A 375 39.38 -2.99 11.33
N LYS A 376 38.08 -2.70 11.20
CA LYS A 376 37.18 -3.36 10.26
C LYS A 376 36.18 -2.35 9.69
N GLN A 377 35.94 -2.46 8.39
CA GLN A 377 34.91 -1.70 7.70
C GLN A 377 33.83 -2.67 7.21
N MET A 378 32.57 -2.37 7.50
CA MET A 378 31.42 -3.16 7.05
C MET A 378 30.42 -2.22 6.37
N MET A 379 29.77 -2.70 5.31
CA MET A 379 28.71 -1.96 4.63
C MET A 379 27.49 -2.83 4.46
N PHE A 380 26.33 -2.25 4.72
CA PHE A 380 25.02 -2.89 4.56
C PHE A 380 24.13 -1.99 3.71
N LYS A 381 23.35 -2.61 2.83
CA LYS A 381 22.41 -1.92 1.94
C LYS A 381 21.10 -2.69 1.95
N SER A 382 19.99 -1.99 2.13
CA SER A 382 18.67 -2.62 2.18
C SER A 382 18.12 -2.97 0.79
N ILE A 383 17.26 -3.99 0.74
CA ILE A 383 16.42 -4.28 -0.43
C ILE A 383 15.28 -3.25 -0.44
N GLY A 384 15.38 -2.28 -1.35
CA GLY A 384 14.44 -1.16 -1.42
C GLY A 384 14.59 -0.17 -0.27
N ARG A 385 13.65 0.77 -0.21
CA ARG A 385 13.65 1.92 0.70
C ARG A 385 12.83 1.69 1.97
N TYR A 386 11.87 0.78 1.94
CA TYR A 386 10.98 0.53 3.09
C TYR A 386 11.24 -0.84 3.70
N ARG A 387 11.27 -0.89 5.03
CA ARG A 387 11.09 -2.11 5.82
C ARG A 387 9.82 -1.95 6.62
N TYR A 388 8.78 -2.62 6.16
CA TYR A 388 7.45 -2.59 6.75
C TYR A 388 7.35 -3.55 7.93
N PHE A 389 6.56 -3.15 8.93
CA PHE A 389 6.22 -4.04 10.04
C PHE A 389 4.74 -3.90 10.42
N GLY A 390 4.06 -5.03 10.44
CA GLY A 390 2.77 -5.18 11.10
C GLY A 390 1.76 -5.97 10.28
N ASN A 391 0.87 -6.66 10.99
CA ASN A 391 -0.42 -7.05 10.48
C ASN A 391 -1.48 -6.38 11.36
N VAL A 392 -2.64 -6.08 10.80
CA VAL A 392 -3.78 -5.61 11.58
C VAL A 392 -4.13 -6.61 12.69
N CYS A 393 -3.99 -7.92 12.43
CA CYS A 393 -4.18 -9.00 13.40
C CYS A 393 -3.19 -8.95 14.58
N THR A 394 -1.96 -8.44 14.38
CA THR A 394 -0.95 -8.36 15.45
C THR A 394 -1.40 -7.48 16.61
N PHE A 395 -2.22 -6.47 16.32
CA PHE A 395 -2.80 -5.58 17.34
C PHE A 395 -3.77 -6.30 18.27
N SER A 396 -4.41 -7.38 17.81
CA SER A 396 -5.29 -8.22 18.63
C SER A 396 -4.53 -9.38 19.29
N TYR A 397 -3.82 -10.19 18.50
CA TYR A 397 -3.23 -11.44 19.00
C TYR A 397 -1.96 -11.25 19.83
N SER A 398 -1.36 -10.06 19.82
CA SER A 398 -0.13 -9.79 20.57
C SER A 398 -0.17 -8.46 21.32
N PHE A 399 -0.55 -7.36 20.67
CA PHE A 399 -0.40 -6.02 21.26
C PHE A 399 -1.58 -5.56 22.13
N ALA A 400 -2.71 -6.26 22.10
CA ALA A 400 -3.96 -5.83 22.75
C ALA A 400 -3.77 -5.47 24.23
N TRP A 401 -2.87 -6.16 24.91
CA TRP A 401 -2.67 -6.03 26.36
C TRP A 401 -1.43 -5.23 26.75
N TRP A 402 -0.71 -4.67 25.77
CA TRP A 402 0.61 -4.05 26.01
C TRP A 402 0.51 -2.66 26.63
N ASN A 403 1.36 -2.43 27.63
CA ASN A 403 1.60 -1.11 28.19
C ASN A 403 2.73 -0.38 27.44
N TRP A 404 3.03 0.85 27.87
CA TRP A 404 4.11 1.66 27.29
C TRP A 404 5.48 0.97 27.36
N SER A 405 5.84 0.33 28.49
CA SER A 405 7.17 -0.28 28.62
C SER A 405 7.42 -1.40 27.60
N ARG A 406 6.41 -2.22 27.30
CA ARG A 406 6.54 -3.25 26.26
C ARG A 406 6.60 -2.64 24.86
N TRP A 407 5.79 -1.61 24.59
CA TRP A 407 5.86 -0.86 23.33
C TRP A 407 7.19 -0.16 23.11
N GLU A 408 7.75 0.49 24.14
CA GLU A 408 9.07 1.12 24.09
C GLU A 408 10.15 0.12 23.71
N TYR A 409 10.18 -1.04 24.37
CA TYR A 409 11.08 -2.12 24.04
C TYR A 409 10.91 -2.62 22.61
N PHE A 410 9.67 -2.74 22.15
CA PHE A 410 9.38 -3.24 20.81
C PHE A 410 9.76 -2.25 19.71
N ILE A 411 9.57 -0.94 19.93
CA ILE A 411 10.01 0.10 18.99
C ILE A 411 11.53 0.17 18.93
N ASP A 412 12.21 -0.03 20.07
CA ASP A 412 13.66 -0.18 20.13
C ASP A 412 14.14 -1.38 19.29
N TRP A 413 13.49 -2.53 19.42
CA TRP A 413 13.76 -3.72 18.59
C TRP A 413 13.49 -3.45 17.09
N MET A 414 12.41 -2.76 16.75
CA MET A 414 12.10 -2.35 15.37
C MET A 414 13.23 -1.48 14.78
N ALA A 415 13.70 -0.48 15.54
CA ALA A 415 14.80 0.39 15.13
C ALA A 415 16.12 -0.39 14.93
N LEU A 416 16.47 -1.27 15.87
CA LEU A 416 17.67 -2.12 15.81
C LEU A 416 17.66 -3.09 14.63
N ASN A 417 16.48 -3.44 14.10
CA ASN A 417 16.33 -4.30 12.92
C ASN A 417 16.03 -3.50 11.64
N GLY A 418 16.07 -2.17 11.72
CA GLY A 418 15.98 -1.28 10.56
C GLY A 418 14.57 -1.08 10.01
N ILE A 419 13.52 -1.45 10.75
CA ILE A 419 12.12 -1.17 10.38
C ILE A 419 11.90 0.34 10.33
N ASN A 420 11.35 0.86 9.22
CA ASN A 420 11.05 2.28 9.07
C ASN A 420 9.62 2.61 8.67
N LEU A 421 8.78 1.62 8.35
CA LEU A 421 7.40 1.85 7.94
C LEU A 421 6.44 0.96 8.76
N PRO A 422 6.32 1.17 10.09
CA PRO A 422 5.46 0.36 10.94
C PRO A 422 3.98 0.82 10.89
N LEU A 423 3.05 -0.13 10.98
CA LEU A 423 1.65 0.18 11.31
C LEU A 423 1.54 0.78 12.72
N ALA A 424 0.73 1.83 12.89
CA ALA A 424 0.54 2.51 14.16
C ALA A 424 -0.96 2.77 14.44
N HIS A 425 -1.66 1.74 14.91
CA HIS A 425 -3.12 1.71 14.95
C HIS A 425 -3.74 1.74 16.36
N VAL A 426 -2.91 1.95 17.40
CA VAL A 426 -3.40 2.03 18.79
C VAL A 426 -4.31 3.25 18.94
N GLY A 427 -5.43 3.11 19.65
CA GLY A 427 -6.34 4.22 19.95
C GLY A 427 -7.19 4.73 18.79
N ASN A 428 -7.27 4.03 17.66
CA ASN A 428 -8.14 4.40 16.54
C ASN A 428 -9.62 4.60 16.94
N GLU A 429 -10.12 3.84 17.91
CA GLU A 429 -11.50 3.94 18.42
C GLU A 429 -11.82 5.30 19.01
N VAL A 430 -10.80 6.02 19.49
CA VAL A 430 -10.96 7.38 20.04
C VAL A 430 -11.34 8.35 18.93
N VAL A 431 -10.75 8.18 17.75
CA VAL A 431 -11.07 8.98 16.56
C VAL A 431 -12.49 8.66 16.13
N TRP A 432 -12.82 7.37 16.00
CA TRP A 432 -14.16 6.92 15.61
C TRP A 432 -15.25 7.36 16.58
N LYS A 433 -15.03 7.20 17.88
CA LYS A 433 -15.96 7.66 18.92
C LYS A 433 -16.27 9.15 18.76
N SER A 434 -15.24 9.98 18.58
CA SER A 434 -15.44 11.42 18.37
C SER A 434 -16.18 11.73 17.07
N VAL A 435 -15.91 11.00 15.99
CA VAL A 435 -16.64 11.18 14.73
C VAL A 435 -18.10 10.80 14.92
N PHE A 436 -18.41 9.65 15.51
CA PHE A 436 -19.78 9.21 15.71
C PHE A 436 -20.59 10.16 16.60
N GLN A 437 -19.97 10.72 17.63
CA GLN A 437 -20.59 11.76 18.47
C GLN A 437 -20.90 13.03 17.68
N ASP A 438 -19.97 13.52 16.85
CA ASP A 438 -20.20 14.70 16.01
C ASP A 438 -21.35 14.50 15.00
N PHE A 439 -21.54 13.27 14.52
CA PHE A 439 -22.63 12.91 13.61
C PHE A 439 -23.96 12.62 14.33
N GLY A 440 -23.99 12.60 15.67
CA GLY A 440 -25.22 12.47 16.47
C GLY A 440 -25.62 11.02 16.83
N LEU A 441 -24.66 10.08 16.86
CA LEU A 441 -24.88 8.78 17.49
C LEU A 441 -24.92 8.94 19.00
N THR A 442 -25.79 8.15 19.64
CA THR A 442 -25.86 8.06 21.10
C THR A 442 -24.69 7.24 21.64
N ASP A 443 -24.30 7.47 22.90
CA ASP A 443 -23.22 6.68 23.52
C ASP A 443 -23.54 5.18 23.52
N GLU A 444 -24.80 4.80 23.67
CA GLU A 444 -25.21 3.39 23.62
C GLU A 444 -25.08 2.77 22.22
N GLU A 445 -25.38 3.52 21.15
CA GLU A 445 -25.12 3.07 19.77
C GLU A 445 -23.61 2.92 19.48
N ILE A 446 -22.78 3.77 20.09
CA ILE A 446 -21.32 3.73 19.95
C ILE A 446 -20.74 2.54 20.74
N ASP A 447 -21.20 2.33 21.97
CA ASP A 447 -20.81 1.21 22.83
C ASP A 447 -21.21 -0.14 22.22
N GLN A 448 -22.34 -0.18 21.50
CA GLN A 448 -22.79 -1.35 20.74
C GLN A 448 -22.04 -1.54 19.41
N HIS A 449 -21.15 -0.63 19.03
CA HIS A 449 -20.45 -0.74 17.76
C HIS A 449 -19.05 -1.33 17.93
N PHE A 450 -18.27 -0.89 18.90
CA PHE A 450 -16.91 -1.37 19.12
C PHE A 450 -16.86 -2.81 19.65
N ALA A 451 -15.98 -3.64 19.09
CA ALA A 451 -15.63 -4.94 19.66
C ALA A 451 -14.73 -4.79 20.90
N GLY A 452 -14.60 -5.85 21.68
CA GLY A 452 -13.69 -5.92 22.83
C GLY A 452 -12.21 -5.91 22.41
N PRO A 453 -11.27 -5.56 23.30
CA PRO A 453 -9.86 -5.32 22.96
C PRO A 453 -9.16 -6.45 22.20
N GLY A 454 -9.47 -7.71 22.53
CA GLY A 454 -8.90 -8.88 21.85
C GLY A 454 -9.40 -9.08 20.40
N PHE A 455 -10.42 -8.33 19.97
CA PHE A 455 -11.11 -8.52 18.70
C PHE A 455 -11.09 -7.28 17.80
N LEU A 456 -10.36 -6.24 18.22
CA LEU A 456 -10.36 -4.96 17.53
C LEU A 456 -9.78 -5.01 16.12
N ALA A 457 -8.93 -5.98 15.75
CA ALA A 457 -8.43 -6.13 14.39
C ALA A 457 -9.56 -6.26 13.35
N TRP A 458 -10.52 -7.15 13.63
CA TRP A 458 -11.65 -7.48 12.74
C TRP A 458 -12.79 -6.44 12.78
N TYR A 459 -12.78 -5.58 13.80
CA TYR A 459 -13.61 -4.37 13.85
C TYR A 459 -12.93 -3.21 13.09
N LYS A 460 -11.69 -2.86 13.44
CA LYS A 460 -11.04 -1.61 13.02
C LYS A 460 -10.54 -1.61 11.58
N PHE A 461 -10.14 -2.77 11.06
CA PHE A 461 -9.36 -2.83 9.82
C PHE A 461 -10.00 -3.71 8.77
N GLU A 462 -10.70 -4.75 9.22
CA GLU A 462 -11.49 -5.59 8.32
C GLU A 462 -12.98 -5.23 8.32
N SER A 463 -13.42 -4.36 9.25
CA SER A 463 -14.76 -3.73 9.31
C SER A 463 -15.93 -4.70 9.12
N PHE A 464 -15.88 -5.86 9.78
CA PHE A 464 -16.98 -6.83 9.74
C PHE A 464 -17.36 -7.42 11.10
N LEU A 465 -16.65 -7.11 12.19
CA LEU A 465 -17.04 -7.51 13.54
C LEU A 465 -17.50 -6.28 14.32
N GLN A 466 -18.66 -6.31 14.98
CA GLN A 466 -19.17 -5.24 15.85
C GLN A 466 -19.67 -5.82 17.17
N PHE A 467 -19.69 -5.00 18.23
CA PHE A 467 -20.18 -5.28 19.60
C PHE A 467 -19.51 -6.43 20.37
N TRP A 468 -19.00 -7.46 19.69
CA TRP A 468 -18.54 -8.70 20.31
C TRP A 468 -17.50 -8.44 21.40
N GLN A 469 -17.80 -8.89 22.63
CA GLN A 469 -16.96 -8.71 23.83
C GLN A 469 -16.68 -7.25 24.23
N GLY A 470 -17.41 -6.29 23.64
CA GLY A 470 -17.52 -4.90 24.10
C GLY A 470 -18.51 -4.77 25.28
N PRO A 471 -18.84 -3.55 25.72
CA PRO A 471 -18.37 -2.27 25.19
C PRO A 471 -16.96 -1.92 25.68
N LEU A 472 -16.32 -0.95 25.01
CA LEU A 472 -15.08 -0.35 25.46
C LEU A 472 -15.36 0.74 26.49
N THR A 473 -14.58 0.77 27.56
CA THR A 473 -14.77 1.76 28.63
C THR A 473 -14.15 3.10 28.27
N GLU A 474 -14.66 4.19 28.83
CA GLU A 474 -14.06 5.52 28.63
C GLU A 474 -12.58 5.56 29.09
N THR A 475 -12.25 4.85 30.17
CA THR A 475 -10.87 4.69 30.64
C THR A 475 -9.97 4.00 29.62
N TRP A 476 -10.49 3.02 28.88
CA TRP A 476 -9.76 2.37 27.80
C TRP A 476 -9.42 3.37 26.69
N HIS A 477 -10.40 4.14 26.22
CA HIS A 477 -10.18 5.15 25.19
C HIS A 477 -9.10 6.17 25.58
N GLN A 478 -9.13 6.67 26.82
CA GLN A 478 -8.15 7.62 27.32
C GLN A 478 -6.73 7.02 27.42
N ASP A 479 -6.61 5.80 27.95
CA ASP A 479 -5.33 5.11 28.07
C ASP A 479 -4.72 4.82 26.69
N GLN A 480 -5.53 4.38 25.72
CA GLN A 480 -5.09 4.10 24.35
C GLN A 480 -4.69 5.39 23.60
N LEU A 481 -5.39 6.50 23.82
CA LEU A 481 -5.03 7.82 23.27
C LEU A 481 -3.63 8.25 23.73
N VAL A 482 -3.37 8.15 25.04
CA VAL A 482 -2.07 8.51 25.63
C VAL A 482 -0.98 7.57 25.14
N LEU A 483 -1.27 6.26 25.08
CA LEU A 483 -0.33 5.26 24.60
C LEU A 483 0.09 5.52 23.15
N GLN A 484 -0.87 5.74 22.26
CA GLN A 484 -0.61 5.99 20.84
C GLN A 484 0.23 7.27 20.64
N LYS A 485 -0.06 8.35 21.36
CA LYS A 485 0.76 9.57 21.30
C LYS A 485 2.22 9.32 21.66
N ARG A 486 2.50 8.44 22.64
CA ARG A 486 3.87 8.05 23.00
C ARG A 486 4.52 7.17 21.93
N ILE A 487 3.77 6.22 21.37
CA ILE A 487 4.22 5.34 20.28
C ILE A 487 4.65 6.17 19.07
N LEU A 488 3.76 7.04 18.57
CA LEU A 488 4.02 7.89 17.41
C LEU A 488 5.22 8.81 17.65
N LYS A 489 5.30 9.44 18.82
CA LYS A 489 6.46 10.27 19.17
C LYS A 489 7.76 9.48 19.07
N ARG A 490 7.83 8.27 19.64
CA ARG A 490 9.06 7.45 19.62
C ARG A 490 9.40 6.95 18.22
N MET A 491 8.41 6.56 17.43
CA MET A 491 8.60 6.16 16.03
C MET A 491 9.21 7.31 15.22
N VAL A 492 8.63 8.51 15.32
CA VAL A 492 9.12 9.72 14.65
C VAL A 492 10.52 10.10 15.13
N GLU A 493 10.80 10.03 16.43
CA GLU A 493 12.13 10.28 17.01
C GLU A 493 13.21 9.40 16.35
N PHE A 494 12.94 8.14 16.03
CA PHE A 494 13.88 7.27 15.31
C PHE A 494 13.96 7.53 13.80
N GLY A 495 13.06 8.34 13.25
CA GLY A 495 12.89 8.55 11.82
C GLY A 495 12.07 7.48 11.12
N MET A 496 11.21 6.75 11.87
CA MET A 496 10.20 5.87 11.27
C MET A 496 9.03 6.70 10.70
N LEU A 497 8.31 6.08 9.78
CA LEU A 497 7.14 6.60 9.08
C LEU A 497 5.93 5.79 9.54
N PRO A 498 5.22 6.22 10.59
CA PRO A 498 4.06 5.48 11.09
C PRO A 498 2.93 5.52 10.07
N ILE A 499 2.33 4.36 9.79
CA ILE A 499 1.12 4.25 8.96
C ILE A 499 -0.09 4.38 9.89
N LEU A 500 -0.92 5.39 9.65
CA LEU A 500 -2.15 5.63 10.41
C LEU A 500 -3.38 5.04 9.68
N PRO A 501 -4.49 4.76 10.38
CA PRO A 501 -5.70 4.27 9.72
C PRO A 501 -6.45 5.39 8.99
N ALA A 502 -7.14 5.06 7.90
CA ALA A 502 -8.05 5.93 7.16
C ALA A 502 -9.45 5.30 7.00
N PHE A 503 -10.43 6.12 6.59
CA PHE A 503 -11.80 5.66 6.35
C PHE A 503 -11.91 4.79 5.10
N ALA A 504 -12.49 3.60 5.26
CA ALA A 504 -12.66 2.62 4.18
C ALA A 504 -14.11 2.45 3.69
N GLY A 505 -15.08 3.20 4.24
CA GLY A 505 -16.49 3.18 3.80
C GLY A 505 -17.49 2.57 4.77
N HIS A 506 -17.04 1.85 5.80
CA HIS A 506 -17.91 1.15 6.76
C HIS A 506 -18.37 2.04 7.92
N VAL A 507 -19.65 1.93 8.29
CA VAL A 507 -20.30 2.75 9.33
C VAL A 507 -21.26 1.92 10.20
N PRO A 508 -21.53 2.35 11.45
CA PRO A 508 -22.51 1.71 12.33
C PRO A 508 -23.94 1.75 11.78
N ASP A 509 -24.78 0.81 12.21
CA ASP A 509 -26.21 0.77 11.87
C ASP A 509 -26.98 2.05 12.27
N GLY A 510 -26.55 2.74 13.34
CA GLY A 510 -27.12 4.01 13.79
C GLY A 510 -27.15 5.10 12.71
N PHE A 511 -26.27 5.05 11.71
CA PHE A 511 -26.29 6.00 10.59
C PHE A 511 -27.58 5.94 9.77
N ARG A 512 -28.29 4.80 9.76
CA ARG A 512 -29.59 4.70 9.07
C ARG A 512 -30.67 5.55 9.74
N ARG A 513 -30.60 5.71 11.06
CA ARG A 513 -31.52 6.58 11.83
C ARG A 513 -31.26 8.05 11.54
N ILE A 514 -29.99 8.42 11.45
CA ILE A 514 -29.55 9.82 11.30
C ILE A 514 -29.65 10.27 9.83
N PHE A 515 -29.30 9.40 8.89
CA PHE A 515 -29.30 9.64 7.44
C PHE A 515 -30.21 8.65 6.71
N PRO A 516 -31.55 8.75 6.85
CA PRO A 516 -32.49 7.78 6.29
C PRO A 516 -32.52 7.74 4.75
N THR A 517 -32.06 8.81 4.09
CA THR A 517 -32.00 8.92 2.62
C THR A 517 -30.64 8.55 2.04
N ALA A 518 -29.61 8.28 2.87
CA ALA A 518 -28.29 7.91 2.39
C ALA A 518 -28.30 6.51 1.77
N ASN A 519 -27.52 6.33 0.71
CA ASN A 519 -27.35 5.05 0.04
C ASN A 519 -26.39 4.15 0.83
N LEU A 520 -26.93 3.48 1.84
CA LEU A 520 -26.19 2.54 2.68
C LEU A 520 -26.40 1.11 2.16
N LEU A 521 -25.33 0.52 1.62
CA LEU A 521 -25.27 -0.90 1.30
C LEU A 521 -25.09 -1.71 2.58
N SER A 522 -25.59 -2.94 2.60
CA SER A 522 -25.24 -3.87 3.67
C SER A 522 -24.06 -4.72 3.19
N ALA A 523 -22.94 -4.68 3.93
CA ALA A 523 -21.85 -5.62 3.70
C ALA A 523 -22.37 -7.04 3.94
N LYS A 524 -21.76 -8.02 3.26
CA LYS A 524 -22.07 -9.42 3.57
C LYS A 524 -21.63 -9.69 5.00
N CYS A 525 -22.47 -10.42 5.74
CA CYS A 525 -22.08 -10.98 7.01
C CYS A 525 -20.84 -11.83 6.80
N TRP A 526 -19.85 -11.66 7.66
CA TRP A 526 -18.79 -12.62 7.79
C TRP A 526 -19.35 -13.88 8.48
N ILE A 527 -18.50 -14.74 9.02
CA ILE A 527 -18.91 -15.99 9.69
C ILE A 527 -19.80 -15.78 10.95
N PHE A 528 -19.99 -14.53 11.38
CA PHE A 528 -20.87 -14.14 12.48
C PHE A 528 -22.28 -13.81 11.98
N ASN A 529 -23.26 -13.93 12.88
CA ASN A 529 -24.61 -13.47 12.60
C ASN A 529 -24.69 -11.92 12.49
N SER A 530 -25.85 -11.40 12.08
CA SER A 530 -26.05 -9.96 11.92
C SER A 530 -26.05 -9.13 13.20
N THR A 531 -25.99 -9.76 14.37
CA THR A 531 -25.81 -9.03 15.64
C THR A 531 -24.38 -8.50 15.72
N TYR A 532 -23.42 -9.33 15.32
CA TYR A 532 -22.00 -9.04 15.47
C TYR A 532 -21.29 -8.76 14.14
N SER A 533 -22.01 -8.70 13.01
CA SER A 533 -21.42 -8.50 11.68
C SER A 533 -22.36 -7.74 10.74
N CYS A 534 -22.05 -7.75 9.43
CA CYS A 534 -22.85 -7.15 8.36
C CYS A 534 -23.03 -5.63 8.51
N LEU A 535 -21.93 -4.95 8.81
CA LEU A 535 -21.85 -3.50 8.90
C LEU A 535 -22.39 -2.81 7.64
N LYS A 536 -22.82 -1.55 7.82
CA LYS A 536 -23.25 -0.73 6.69
C LYS A 536 -22.05 -0.17 5.96
N PHE A 537 -22.14 -0.16 4.65
CA PHE A 537 -21.15 0.42 3.76
C PHE A 537 -21.77 1.58 3.02
N VAL A 538 -21.22 2.78 3.18
CA VAL A 538 -21.70 3.97 2.47
C VAL A 538 -21.34 3.80 0.99
N HIS A 539 -22.32 3.93 0.10
CA HIS A 539 -22.06 3.85 -1.33
C HIS A 539 -21.04 4.94 -1.75
N PRO A 540 -20.02 4.64 -2.56
CA PRO A 540 -18.92 5.58 -2.83
C PRO A 540 -19.35 6.86 -3.57
N SER A 541 -20.48 6.81 -4.29
CA SER A 541 -21.08 7.97 -4.95
C SER A 541 -21.97 8.82 -4.03
N ASP A 542 -22.26 8.38 -2.81
CA ASP A 542 -23.04 9.15 -1.85
C ASP A 542 -22.17 10.26 -1.23
N PRO A 543 -22.62 11.53 -1.20
CA PRO A 543 -21.86 12.62 -0.59
C PRO A 543 -21.45 12.38 0.86
N LEU A 544 -22.22 11.55 1.59
CA LEU A 544 -21.94 11.18 2.98
C LEU A 544 -20.58 10.46 3.12
N PHE A 545 -20.13 9.73 2.10
CA PHE A 545 -18.84 9.03 2.11
C PHE A 545 -17.69 10.01 2.35
N LEU A 546 -17.65 11.09 1.57
CA LEU A 546 -16.62 12.12 1.69
C LEU A 546 -16.76 12.91 3.00
N GLN A 547 -17.98 13.19 3.45
CA GLN A 547 -18.22 13.93 4.69
C GLN A 547 -17.68 13.17 5.92
N ILE A 548 -18.03 11.88 6.05
CA ILE A 548 -17.56 11.04 7.16
C ILE A 548 -16.05 10.86 7.07
N GLY A 549 -15.54 10.51 5.89
CA GLY A 549 -14.11 10.30 5.69
C GLY A 549 -13.27 11.53 6.02
N LYS A 550 -13.71 12.72 5.57
CA LYS A 550 -13.02 13.98 5.87
C LYS A 550 -13.06 14.30 7.37
N ALA A 551 -14.21 14.14 8.03
CA ALA A 551 -14.34 14.34 9.46
C ALA A 551 -13.41 13.40 10.25
N TYR A 552 -13.34 12.14 9.86
CA TYR A 552 -12.43 11.16 10.45
C TYR A 552 -10.96 11.58 10.30
N MET A 553 -10.53 11.94 9.09
CA MET A 553 -9.15 12.36 8.84
C MET A 553 -8.78 13.64 9.59
N GLN A 554 -9.72 14.59 9.72
CA GLN A 554 -9.52 15.80 10.52
C GLN A 554 -9.40 15.51 12.02
N LYS A 555 -10.19 14.57 12.56
CA LYS A 555 -10.06 14.13 13.95
C LYS A 555 -8.75 13.38 14.18
N LEU A 556 -8.35 12.52 13.24
CA LEU A 556 -7.07 11.83 13.25
C LEU A 556 -5.91 12.84 13.32
N GLU A 557 -5.92 13.88 12.48
CA GLU A 557 -4.95 14.98 12.51
C GLU A 557 -4.93 15.68 13.88
N ASN A 558 -6.10 16.04 14.42
CA ASN A 558 -6.19 16.72 15.71
C ASN A 558 -5.65 15.90 16.88
N TYR A 559 -5.88 14.58 16.87
CA TYR A 559 -5.41 13.70 17.95
C TYR A 559 -3.94 13.30 17.81
N PHE A 560 -3.47 13.04 16.58
CA PHE A 560 -2.21 12.34 16.33
C PHE A 560 -1.26 13.04 15.35
N GLY A 561 -1.76 13.97 14.53
CA GLY A 561 -1.01 14.59 13.42
C GLY A 561 -1.09 13.79 12.11
N LEU A 562 -0.55 14.37 11.04
CA LEU A 562 -0.49 13.77 9.70
C LEU A 562 0.93 13.23 9.40
N PHE A 563 0.99 12.03 8.82
CA PHE A 563 2.26 11.35 8.46
C PHE A 563 2.32 10.87 7.01
N HIS A 564 1.34 11.29 6.19
CA HIS A 564 1.29 11.02 4.76
C HIS A 564 1.12 9.55 4.34
N ALA A 565 1.15 8.57 5.24
CA ALA A 565 0.89 7.17 4.94
C ALA A 565 -0.34 6.69 5.72
N TYR A 566 -1.37 6.23 4.99
CA TYR A 566 -2.63 5.81 5.60
C TYR A 566 -3.11 4.45 5.09
N SER A 567 -3.56 3.57 5.97
CA SER A 567 -4.11 2.27 5.60
C SER A 567 -5.64 2.27 5.59
N ALA A 568 -6.23 1.69 4.55
CA ALA A 568 -7.67 1.47 4.44
C ALA A 568 -7.94 0.25 3.55
N ASP A 569 -8.68 -0.72 4.07
CA ASP A 569 -8.90 -2.01 3.39
C ASP A 569 -10.41 -2.31 3.31
N PRO A 570 -11.11 -1.85 2.25
CA PRO A 570 -12.58 -1.84 2.21
C PRO A 570 -13.21 -3.24 2.18
N PHE A 571 -12.49 -4.24 1.69
CA PHE A 571 -13.03 -5.57 1.43
C PHE A 571 -12.09 -6.69 1.91
N ASN A 572 -11.37 -6.49 3.02
CA ASN A 572 -10.56 -7.56 3.60
C ASN A 572 -11.46 -8.71 4.06
N GLU A 573 -11.20 -9.92 3.57
CA GLU A 573 -12.02 -11.13 3.77
C GLU A 573 -13.53 -10.99 3.45
N MET A 574 -13.91 -9.92 2.75
CA MET A 574 -15.27 -9.63 2.34
C MET A 574 -15.36 -9.58 0.83
N VAL A 575 -16.50 -10.02 0.31
CA VAL A 575 -16.79 -9.92 -1.11
C VAL A 575 -17.58 -8.63 -1.35
N PRO A 576 -17.12 -7.73 -2.24
CA PRO A 576 -17.87 -6.56 -2.65
C PRO A 576 -19.31 -6.90 -3.04
N ASN A 577 -20.26 -5.98 -2.78
CA ASN A 577 -21.67 -6.18 -3.16
C ASN A 577 -21.82 -6.45 -4.67
N THR A 578 -20.96 -5.86 -5.49
CA THR A 578 -20.86 -6.09 -6.93
C THR A 578 -19.40 -5.97 -7.38
N PHE A 579 -19.05 -6.68 -8.46
CA PHE A 579 -17.78 -6.53 -9.18
C PHE A 579 -17.98 -5.73 -10.47
N ASP A 580 -19.00 -4.87 -10.50
CA ASP A 580 -19.14 -3.90 -11.57
C ASP A 580 -17.89 -2.99 -11.60
N VAL A 581 -17.35 -2.78 -12.81
CA VAL A 581 -16.10 -2.04 -13.02
C VAL A 581 -16.19 -0.62 -12.46
N MET A 582 -17.31 0.07 -12.68
CA MET A 582 -17.50 1.44 -12.17
C MET A 582 -17.61 1.46 -10.65
N PHE A 583 -18.27 0.47 -10.05
CA PHE A 583 -18.33 0.35 -8.59
C PHE A 583 -16.93 0.19 -7.98
N LEU A 584 -16.12 -0.76 -8.48
CA LEU A 584 -14.76 -1.00 -7.97
C LEU A 584 -13.86 0.24 -8.11
N ARG A 585 -13.92 0.92 -9.27
CA ARG A 585 -13.19 2.16 -9.51
C ARG A 585 -13.64 3.28 -8.56
N ASN A 586 -14.95 3.45 -8.38
CA ASN A 586 -15.50 4.48 -7.51
C ASN A 586 -15.13 4.26 -6.04
N VAL A 587 -15.11 3.02 -5.55
CA VAL A 587 -14.65 2.73 -4.18
C VAL A 587 -13.20 3.17 -3.99
N SER A 588 -12.31 2.72 -4.87
CA SER A 588 -10.88 3.05 -4.82
C SER A 588 -10.64 4.56 -4.90
N PHE A 589 -11.32 5.23 -5.85
CA PHE A 589 -11.24 6.68 -5.99
C PHE A 589 -11.80 7.43 -4.77
N ALA A 590 -12.95 7.01 -4.22
CA ALA A 590 -13.58 7.70 -3.09
C ALA A 590 -12.73 7.63 -1.82
N ILE A 591 -12.14 6.46 -1.53
CA ILE A 591 -11.21 6.27 -0.39
C ILE A 591 -9.99 7.18 -0.54
N TYR A 592 -9.36 7.16 -1.70
CA TYR A 592 -8.17 7.99 -1.93
C TYR A 592 -8.51 9.50 -1.93
N ASN A 593 -9.65 9.89 -2.50
CA ASN A 593 -10.12 11.28 -2.50
C ASN A 593 -10.40 11.81 -1.08
N VAL A 594 -10.89 10.95 -0.17
CA VAL A 594 -11.01 11.29 1.26
C VAL A 594 -9.65 11.67 1.84
N MET A 595 -8.61 10.86 1.58
CA MET A 595 -7.27 11.14 2.10
C MET A 595 -6.73 12.47 1.54
N LEU A 596 -6.84 12.68 0.22
CA LEU A 596 -6.40 13.91 -0.45
C LEU A 596 -7.12 15.16 0.04
N SER A 597 -8.38 15.04 0.49
CA SER A 597 -9.17 16.19 0.96
C SER A 597 -8.63 16.82 2.25
N VAL A 598 -7.73 16.13 2.96
CA VAL A 598 -7.08 16.59 4.19
C VAL A 598 -5.56 16.62 4.05
N ASP A 599 -4.97 15.59 3.42
CA ASP A 599 -3.53 15.48 3.21
C ASP A 599 -3.20 15.30 1.71
N PRO A 600 -2.83 16.37 0.99
CA PRO A 600 -2.51 16.32 -0.44
C PRO A 600 -1.30 15.44 -0.79
N LYS A 601 -0.52 15.01 0.21
CA LYS A 601 0.63 14.12 0.06
C LYS A 601 0.31 12.69 0.50
N SER A 602 -0.96 12.34 0.69
CA SER A 602 -1.33 11.01 1.16
C SER A 602 -0.88 9.90 0.21
N VAL A 603 -0.31 8.85 0.79
CA VAL A 603 -0.07 7.53 0.20
C VAL A 603 -1.04 6.56 0.85
N TRP A 604 -1.80 5.86 0.03
CA TRP A 604 -2.69 4.81 0.49
C TRP A 604 -1.93 3.48 0.58
N VAL A 605 -1.73 2.99 1.80
CA VAL A 605 -1.17 1.67 2.06
C VAL A 605 -2.30 0.63 2.02
N LEU A 606 -2.22 -0.34 1.12
CA LEU A 606 -3.28 -1.32 0.87
C LEU A 606 -2.76 -2.75 1.10
N GLN A 607 -3.46 -3.55 1.90
CA GLN A 607 -3.14 -4.97 2.07
C GLN A 607 -3.59 -5.78 0.85
N SER A 608 -2.69 -6.58 0.29
CA SER A 608 -3.02 -7.41 -0.88
C SER A 608 -3.95 -8.60 -0.56
N TRP A 609 -4.16 -8.90 0.73
CA TRP A 609 -4.96 -10.04 1.20
C TRP A 609 -6.41 -10.02 0.72
N MET A 610 -7.00 -8.84 0.52
CA MET A 610 -8.34 -8.74 -0.06
C MET A 610 -8.42 -9.38 -1.46
N PHE A 611 -7.34 -9.36 -2.24
CA PHE A 611 -7.31 -10.01 -3.56
C PHE A 611 -7.20 -11.54 -3.48
N LEU A 612 -6.87 -12.10 -2.31
CA LEU A 612 -6.92 -13.53 -2.01
C LEU A 612 -8.26 -13.96 -1.39
N SER A 613 -9.14 -13.03 -1.01
CA SER A 613 -10.43 -13.36 -0.41
C SER A 613 -11.43 -13.98 -1.40
N SER A 614 -11.24 -13.73 -2.70
CA SER A 614 -12.13 -14.21 -3.75
C SER A 614 -11.40 -14.33 -5.08
N GLU A 615 -11.61 -15.44 -5.78
CA GLU A 615 -11.13 -15.65 -7.16
C GLU A 615 -11.60 -14.58 -8.14
N ARG A 616 -12.74 -13.95 -7.86
CA ARG A 616 -13.32 -12.90 -8.69
C ARG A 616 -12.40 -11.69 -8.86
N TRP A 617 -11.42 -11.48 -7.98
CA TRP A 617 -10.42 -10.43 -8.14
C TRP A 617 -9.46 -10.68 -9.31
N LEU A 618 -9.21 -11.94 -9.67
CA LEU A 618 -8.39 -12.34 -10.82
C LEU A 618 -9.19 -12.36 -12.13
N GLU A 619 -10.51 -12.51 -12.04
CA GLU A 619 -11.40 -12.46 -13.20
C GLU A 619 -11.55 -11.03 -13.74
N ASN A 620 -11.77 -10.92 -15.05
CA ASN A 620 -12.13 -9.67 -15.75
C ASN A 620 -11.26 -8.45 -15.38
N GLU A 621 -9.99 -8.70 -15.04
CA GLU A 621 -9.07 -7.66 -14.56
C GLU A 621 -9.63 -6.80 -13.40
N ASN A 622 -10.48 -7.35 -12.53
CA ASN A 622 -11.13 -6.59 -11.46
C ASN A 622 -10.13 -5.90 -10.52
N ALA A 623 -9.03 -6.59 -10.16
CA ALA A 623 -7.95 -5.99 -9.38
C ALA A 623 -7.26 -4.82 -10.11
N LYS A 624 -7.10 -4.91 -11.44
CA LYS A 624 -6.56 -3.82 -12.27
C LYS A 624 -7.46 -2.61 -12.22
N HIS A 625 -8.77 -2.79 -12.42
CA HIS A 625 -9.73 -1.69 -12.37
C HIS A 625 -9.74 -0.99 -11.01
N PHE A 626 -9.61 -1.75 -9.91
CA PHE A 626 -9.49 -1.19 -8.57
C PHE A 626 -8.17 -0.41 -8.36
N LEU A 627 -7.02 -1.01 -8.69
CA LEU A 627 -5.69 -0.43 -8.43
C LEU A 627 -5.33 0.74 -9.36
N THR A 628 -5.87 0.76 -10.58
CA THR A 628 -5.61 1.82 -11.58
C THR A 628 -6.62 2.97 -11.53
N ALA A 629 -7.60 2.92 -10.62
CA ALA A 629 -8.51 4.04 -10.36
C ALA A 629 -7.83 5.20 -9.62
N VAL A 630 -6.66 4.93 -9.02
CA VAL A 630 -5.83 5.89 -8.28
C VAL A 630 -4.52 6.09 -9.04
N PRO A 631 -3.94 7.30 -9.07
CA PRO A 631 -2.68 7.56 -9.78
C PRO A 631 -1.56 6.60 -9.38
N THR A 632 -0.77 6.18 -10.37
CA THR A 632 0.40 5.31 -10.15
C THR A 632 1.36 5.96 -9.15
N GLY A 633 1.81 5.19 -8.16
CA GLY A 633 2.70 5.68 -7.10
C GLY A 633 1.96 6.18 -5.86
N SER A 634 0.63 6.32 -5.90
CA SER A 634 -0.16 6.78 -4.74
C SER A 634 -0.74 5.66 -3.89
N ILE A 635 -0.78 4.42 -4.43
CA ILE A 635 -1.07 3.22 -3.65
C ILE A 635 0.24 2.47 -3.41
N LEU A 636 0.55 2.22 -2.13
CA LEU A 636 1.62 1.32 -1.72
C LEU A 636 1.02 -0.03 -1.31
N VAL A 637 1.14 -1.02 -2.19
CA VAL A 637 0.59 -2.36 -1.93
C VAL A 637 1.50 -3.14 -1.00
N VAL A 638 0.96 -3.67 0.09
CA VAL A 638 1.65 -4.59 0.99
C VAL A 638 1.31 -6.01 0.51
N ASP A 639 2.24 -6.66 -0.20
CA ASP A 639 2.06 -8.04 -0.65
C ASP A 639 2.20 -8.99 0.55
N LEU A 640 1.07 -9.27 1.19
CA LEU A 640 1.05 -9.65 2.61
C LEU A 640 1.63 -11.04 2.89
N TYR A 641 1.54 -11.97 1.93
CA TYR A 641 1.95 -13.38 2.07
C TYR A 641 2.88 -13.82 0.93
N ALA A 642 3.86 -12.97 0.60
CA ALA A 642 4.64 -13.11 -0.62
C ALA A 642 5.70 -14.23 -0.58
N GLU A 643 6.00 -14.78 0.60
CA GLU A 643 6.90 -15.92 0.76
C GLU A 643 6.28 -17.25 0.29
N GLU A 644 4.95 -17.40 0.42
CA GLU A 644 4.21 -18.57 -0.07
C GLU A 644 3.37 -18.25 -1.31
N TYR A 645 2.65 -17.12 -1.30
CA TYR A 645 1.70 -16.71 -2.34
C TYR A 645 1.95 -15.30 -2.87
N PRO A 646 3.04 -15.10 -3.64
CA PRO A 646 3.36 -13.79 -4.21
C PRO A 646 2.29 -13.33 -5.21
N LEU A 647 1.53 -12.30 -4.86
CA LEU A 647 0.51 -11.73 -5.75
C LEU A 647 1.11 -10.78 -6.78
N TYR A 648 2.29 -10.22 -6.52
CA TYR A 648 3.00 -9.40 -7.51
C TYR A 648 3.25 -10.18 -8.81
N GLU A 649 3.48 -11.50 -8.75
CA GLU A 649 3.66 -12.35 -9.93
C GLU A 649 2.37 -12.47 -10.74
N LYS A 650 1.21 -12.52 -10.06
CA LYS A 650 -0.11 -12.69 -10.68
C LYS A 650 -0.67 -11.39 -11.25
N PHE A 651 -0.37 -10.26 -10.63
CA PHE A 651 -0.85 -8.94 -11.04
C PHE A 651 0.19 -8.11 -11.79
N SER A 652 1.21 -8.77 -12.36
CA SER A 652 2.28 -8.13 -13.16
C SER A 652 2.90 -6.92 -12.45
N GLY A 653 3.29 -7.08 -11.19
CA GLY A 653 3.81 -6.00 -10.34
C GLY A 653 2.73 -4.99 -9.93
N PHE A 654 1.52 -5.47 -9.63
CA PHE A 654 0.35 -4.66 -9.25
C PHE A 654 0.08 -3.50 -10.22
N TYR A 655 0.23 -3.76 -11.52
CA TYR A 655 -0.03 -2.79 -12.59
C TYR A 655 0.76 -1.48 -12.43
N ASN A 656 2.04 -1.60 -12.05
CA ASN A 656 3.00 -0.52 -11.77
C ASN A 656 2.79 0.25 -10.45
N GLN A 657 1.80 -0.11 -9.62
CA GLN A 657 1.75 0.44 -8.26
C GLN A 657 2.94 -0.06 -7.44
N PRO A 658 3.59 0.79 -6.63
CA PRO A 658 4.69 0.36 -5.79
C PRO A 658 4.21 -0.66 -4.75
N PHE A 659 5.05 -1.64 -4.45
CA PHE A 659 4.72 -2.64 -3.45
C PHE A 659 5.87 -3.04 -2.53
N ILE A 660 5.51 -3.63 -1.41
CA ILE A 660 6.41 -4.19 -0.40
C ILE A 660 6.21 -5.72 -0.36
N TRP A 661 7.29 -6.47 -0.56
CA TRP A 661 7.28 -7.92 -0.36
C TRP A 661 7.24 -8.21 1.15
N CYS A 662 6.21 -8.89 1.65
CA CYS A 662 6.11 -9.19 3.08
C CYS A 662 6.09 -10.69 3.35
N MET A 663 6.66 -11.05 4.49
CA MET A 663 6.60 -12.40 5.05
C MET A 663 5.52 -12.47 6.14
N LEU A 664 4.46 -13.23 5.87
CA LEU A 664 3.37 -13.43 6.83
C LEU A 664 3.79 -14.42 7.92
N HIS A 665 4.23 -15.61 7.51
CA HIS A 665 4.70 -16.73 8.35
C HIS A 665 3.68 -17.30 9.36
N ASN A 666 3.06 -16.47 10.19
CA ASN A 666 2.25 -16.92 11.32
C ASN A 666 0.82 -16.39 11.27
N PHE A 667 -0.11 -17.31 11.48
CA PHE A 667 -1.55 -17.08 11.61
C PHE A 667 -1.99 -17.37 13.06
N GLY A 668 -2.89 -16.56 13.60
CA GLY A 668 -3.47 -16.72 14.93
C GLY A 668 -2.50 -16.63 16.12
N GLY A 669 -1.21 -16.37 15.91
CA GLY A 669 -0.21 -16.56 16.96
C GLY A 669 -0.04 -18.03 17.36
N VAL A 670 -0.31 -18.98 16.46
CA VAL A 670 -0.21 -20.42 16.74
C VAL A 670 1.25 -20.80 17.01
N GLN A 671 1.47 -21.59 18.05
CA GLN A 671 2.80 -22.05 18.45
C GLN A 671 3.16 -23.42 17.87
N GLY A 672 4.44 -23.63 17.58
CA GLY A 672 5.02 -24.85 17.03
C GLY A 672 6.31 -24.53 16.26
N LEU A 673 7.23 -25.48 16.11
CA LEU A 673 8.44 -25.24 15.31
C LEU A 673 8.13 -25.45 13.83
N TYR A 674 8.18 -24.38 13.03
CA TYR A 674 8.02 -24.43 11.59
C TYR A 674 8.61 -23.20 10.90
N GLY A 675 8.89 -23.31 9.60
CA GLY A 675 9.29 -22.22 8.72
C GLY A 675 9.99 -22.74 7.46
N ASN A 676 10.27 -21.87 6.49
CA ASN A 676 11.00 -22.25 5.29
C ASN A 676 12.07 -21.22 4.92
N LEU A 677 13.21 -21.28 5.62
CA LEU A 677 14.32 -20.35 5.44
C LEU A 677 14.90 -20.43 4.02
N ALA A 678 14.96 -21.63 3.43
CA ALA A 678 15.41 -21.82 2.05
C ALA A 678 14.52 -21.10 1.04
N ARG A 679 13.19 -21.24 1.18
CA ARG A 679 12.21 -20.55 0.34
C ARG A 679 12.27 -19.03 0.51
N ILE A 680 12.33 -18.51 1.74
CA ILE A 680 12.48 -17.07 1.99
C ILE A 680 13.75 -16.53 1.32
N ASN A 681 14.87 -17.25 1.48
CA ASN A 681 16.16 -16.88 0.88
C ASN A 681 16.08 -16.83 -0.66
N GLN A 682 15.39 -17.83 -1.23
CA GLN A 682 15.18 -17.96 -2.67
C GLN A 682 14.25 -16.88 -3.21
N LYS A 683 13.05 -16.74 -2.66
CA LYS A 683 12.02 -15.80 -3.13
C LYS A 683 12.50 -14.36 -3.10
N LEU A 684 13.19 -13.94 -2.03
CA LEU A 684 13.80 -12.62 -2.00
C LEU A 684 14.82 -12.41 -3.12
N ALA A 685 15.61 -13.43 -3.47
CA ALA A 685 16.54 -13.35 -4.61
C ALA A 685 15.80 -13.28 -5.96
N ASP A 686 14.73 -14.08 -6.12
CA ASP A 686 13.96 -14.16 -7.36
C ASP A 686 13.31 -12.82 -7.72
N VAL A 687 12.80 -12.07 -6.73
CA VAL A 687 12.16 -10.76 -6.98
C VAL A 687 13.10 -9.79 -7.70
N SER A 688 14.41 -9.85 -7.45
CA SER A 688 15.38 -8.97 -8.13
C SER A 688 15.67 -9.34 -9.59
N THR A 689 15.25 -10.53 -10.04
CA THR A 689 15.49 -10.99 -11.42
C THR A 689 14.38 -10.62 -12.38
N VAL A 690 13.23 -10.19 -11.88
CA VAL A 690 12.07 -9.86 -12.70
C VAL A 690 12.17 -8.38 -13.11
N SER A 691 12.28 -8.14 -14.41
CA SER A 691 12.37 -6.80 -15.01
C SER A 691 11.02 -6.06 -14.89
N ASN A 692 11.07 -4.72 -14.81
CA ASN A 692 9.90 -3.84 -14.70
C ASN A 692 9.07 -3.94 -13.40
N ILE A 693 9.68 -4.32 -12.27
CA ILE A 693 8.95 -4.32 -11.00
C ILE A 693 9.12 -3.01 -10.21
N SER A 694 8.02 -2.48 -9.70
CA SER A 694 7.85 -1.36 -8.76
C SER A 694 8.06 -1.74 -7.28
N MET A 695 8.88 -2.76 -6.95
CA MET A 695 9.13 -3.14 -5.56
C MET A 695 9.96 -2.06 -4.86
N VAL A 696 9.43 -1.50 -3.79
CA VAL A 696 10.06 -0.41 -3.04
C VAL A 696 10.52 -0.82 -1.64
N GLY A 697 10.27 -2.06 -1.22
CA GLY A 697 10.67 -2.51 0.12
C GLY A 697 10.37 -3.96 0.44
N THR A 698 10.77 -4.35 1.64
CA THR A 698 10.52 -5.67 2.24
C THR A 698 9.77 -5.51 3.57
N GLY A 699 9.19 -6.56 4.14
CA GLY A 699 8.43 -6.42 5.38
C GLY A 699 8.08 -7.70 6.11
N LEU A 700 7.58 -7.51 7.33
CA LEU A 700 7.07 -8.57 8.20
C LEU A 700 5.59 -8.31 8.51
N SER A 701 4.73 -9.31 8.30
CA SER A 701 3.26 -9.18 8.31
C SER A 701 2.56 -10.32 9.07
N MET A 702 3.20 -10.87 10.10
CA MET A 702 2.64 -11.96 10.91
C MET A 702 1.41 -11.54 11.72
N GLU A 703 0.44 -12.43 11.85
CA GLU A 703 -0.72 -12.18 12.70
C GLU A 703 -0.39 -12.20 14.20
N GLY A 704 0.59 -12.99 14.62
CA GLY A 704 1.07 -13.04 16.01
C GLY A 704 2.59 -13.20 16.10
N ILE A 705 3.17 -12.66 17.17
CA ILE A 705 4.61 -12.76 17.47
C ILE A 705 4.90 -13.77 18.59
N ASP A 706 6.12 -13.75 19.15
CA ASP A 706 6.58 -14.64 20.23
C ASP A 706 6.62 -16.14 19.85
N GLN A 707 6.93 -16.43 18.58
CA GLN A 707 7.26 -17.76 18.06
C GLN A 707 8.37 -17.68 16.99
N ASN A 708 9.03 -18.81 16.73
CA ASN A 708 9.98 -19.03 15.62
C ASN A 708 10.94 -17.88 15.28
N TYR A 709 11.55 -17.23 16.29
CA TYR A 709 12.36 -16.02 16.08
C TYR A 709 13.47 -16.17 15.03
N VAL A 710 14.03 -17.38 14.88
CA VAL A 710 15.03 -17.70 13.86
C VAL A 710 14.56 -17.38 12.42
N VAL A 711 13.27 -17.53 12.13
CA VAL A 711 12.70 -17.23 10.80
C VAL A 711 12.71 -15.72 10.57
N TYR A 712 12.27 -14.96 11.57
CA TYR A 712 12.22 -13.49 11.51
C TYR A 712 13.62 -12.89 11.46
N GLN A 713 14.57 -13.40 12.26
CA GLN A 713 15.95 -12.94 12.23
C GLN A 713 16.60 -13.19 10.86
N MET A 714 16.32 -14.34 10.24
CA MET A 714 16.80 -14.65 8.91
C MET A 714 16.26 -13.65 7.87
N ALA A 715 14.95 -13.40 7.89
CA ALA A 715 14.32 -12.43 6.97
C ALA A 715 14.92 -11.02 7.14
N LEU A 716 15.07 -10.56 8.39
CA LEU A 716 15.66 -9.26 8.70
C LEU A 716 17.10 -9.13 8.20
N ASP A 717 17.91 -10.19 8.34
CA ASP A 717 19.28 -10.21 7.81
C ASP A 717 19.29 -10.19 6.27
N ARG A 718 18.33 -10.86 5.64
CA ARG A 718 18.14 -10.81 4.18
C ARG A 718 17.76 -9.42 3.68
N PHE A 719 16.93 -8.69 4.43
CA PHE A 719 16.51 -7.33 4.06
C PHE A 719 17.67 -6.35 3.94
N TRP A 720 18.83 -6.63 4.57
CA TRP A 720 20.04 -5.80 4.57
C TRP A 720 21.23 -6.42 3.81
N SER A 721 20.97 -7.39 2.94
CA SER A 721 22.02 -8.10 2.22
C SER A 721 22.52 -7.34 0.98
N PRO A 722 23.85 -7.19 0.80
CA PRO A 722 24.43 -6.55 -0.37
C PRO A 722 24.01 -7.21 -1.69
N ASN A 723 23.63 -6.40 -2.69
CA ASN A 723 23.26 -6.84 -4.05
C ASN A 723 22.20 -7.95 -4.08
N ASN A 724 21.37 -8.07 -3.03
CA ASN A 724 20.37 -9.11 -2.87
C ASN A 724 20.91 -10.56 -3.00
N GLN A 725 22.20 -10.77 -2.72
CA GLN A 725 22.81 -12.10 -2.82
C GLN A 725 22.23 -13.05 -1.77
N LYS A 726 22.01 -14.31 -2.14
CA LYS A 726 21.56 -15.35 -1.21
C LYS A 726 22.56 -15.52 -0.07
N VAL A 727 22.03 -15.77 1.13
CA VAL A 727 22.84 -16.09 2.31
C VAL A 727 23.10 -17.59 2.35
N ASP A 728 24.32 -18.01 2.72
CA ASP A 728 24.59 -19.41 3.04
C ASP A 728 23.93 -19.76 4.37
N LEU A 729 22.83 -20.51 4.31
CA LEU A 729 22.04 -20.89 5.49
C LEU A 729 22.81 -21.76 6.47
N ALA A 730 23.72 -22.61 5.99
CA ALA A 730 24.49 -23.51 6.83
C ALA A 730 25.53 -22.74 7.67
N ALA A 731 26.15 -21.73 7.09
CA ALA A 731 27.03 -20.82 7.81
C ALA A 731 26.24 -19.85 8.71
N TRP A 732 25.13 -19.32 8.19
CA TRP A 732 24.28 -18.35 8.91
C TRP A 732 23.70 -18.94 10.20
N ILE A 733 23.19 -20.18 10.17
CA ILE A 733 22.59 -20.79 11.37
C ILE A 733 23.63 -21.00 12.47
N VAL A 734 24.88 -21.30 12.12
CA VAL A 734 25.98 -21.40 13.10
C VAL A 734 26.21 -20.05 13.77
N GLN A 735 26.32 -18.99 12.97
CA GLN A 735 26.52 -17.65 13.49
C GLN A 735 25.34 -17.18 14.35
N TYR A 736 24.11 -17.49 13.93
CA TYR A 736 22.90 -17.21 14.70
C TYR A 736 22.94 -17.88 16.08
N CYS A 737 23.33 -19.16 16.16
CA CYS A 737 23.45 -19.88 17.43
C CYS A 737 24.52 -19.27 18.35
N ILE A 738 25.70 -18.94 17.80
CA ILE A 738 26.77 -18.31 18.56
C ILE A 738 26.28 -16.97 19.12
N GLN A 739 25.59 -16.17 18.30
CA GLN A 739 25.05 -14.89 18.73
C GLN A 739 24.00 -15.06 19.84
N ARG A 740 23.03 -15.92 19.61
CA ARG A 740 21.88 -16.13 20.49
C ARG A 740 22.25 -16.69 21.85
N TYR A 741 23.21 -17.62 21.91
CA TYR A 741 23.59 -18.30 23.15
C TYR A 741 24.92 -17.83 23.75
N GLY A 742 25.70 -17.06 23.00
CA GLY A 742 26.94 -16.42 23.45
C GLY A 742 28.17 -17.29 23.53
N ARG A 743 28.12 -18.47 22.91
CA ARG A 743 29.19 -19.45 22.99
C ARG A 743 29.13 -20.43 21.84
N LEU A 744 30.30 -20.98 21.52
CA LEU A 744 30.45 -22.04 20.54
C LEU A 744 30.14 -23.40 21.18
N GLU A 745 28.87 -23.79 21.20
CA GLU A 745 28.43 -25.09 21.70
C GLU A 745 28.09 -26.02 20.54
N THR A 746 28.94 -27.01 20.31
CA THR A 746 28.87 -27.90 19.14
C THR A 746 27.57 -28.69 19.06
N ASP A 747 27.04 -29.10 20.21
CA ASP A 747 25.80 -29.88 20.28
C ASP A 747 24.59 -29.02 19.90
N VAL A 748 24.45 -27.80 20.44
CA VAL A 748 23.37 -26.88 20.05
C VAL A 748 23.47 -26.50 18.57
N ILE A 749 24.67 -26.22 18.06
CA ILE A 749 24.86 -25.89 16.64
C ILE A 749 24.44 -27.08 15.76
N SER A 750 24.80 -28.30 16.15
CA SER A 750 24.38 -29.51 15.44
C SER A 750 22.87 -29.70 15.49
N ALA A 751 22.25 -29.44 16.65
CA ALA A 751 20.80 -29.46 16.80
C ALA A 751 20.11 -28.44 15.89
N CYS A 752 20.57 -27.19 15.87
CA CYS A 752 20.01 -26.15 15.02
C CYS A 752 20.21 -26.43 13.53
N LYS A 753 21.31 -27.07 13.11
CA LYS A 753 21.46 -27.59 11.74
C LYS A 753 20.46 -28.70 11.41
N LEU A 754 20.17 -29.59 12.36
CA LEU A 754 19.14 -30.62 12.20
C LEU A 754 17.74 -29.99 12.07
N LEU A 755 17.44 -28.98 12.89
CA LEU A 755 16.17 -28.23 12.80
C LEU A 755 16.08 -27.44 11.49
N LEU A 756 17.20 -26.82 11.05
CA LEU A 756 17.30 -26.14 9.76
C LEU A 756 16.89 -27.08 8.64
N ASN A 757 17.47 -28.27 8.55
CA ASN A 757 17.19 -29.26 7.51
C ASN A 757 15.87 -30.03 7.68
N ASN A 758 15.04 -29.63 8.65
CA ASN A 758 13.82 -30.32 9.01
C ASN A 758 12.67 -29.31 9.11
N VAL A 759 12.26 -28.92 10.31
CA VAL A 759 11.15 -27.97 10.55
C VAL A 759 11.31 -26.61 9.88
N TYR A 760 12.54 -26.19 9.56
CA TYR A 760 12.85 -24.89 8.95
C TYR A 760 13.26 -24.94 7.46
N CYS A 761 13.21 -26.12 6.83
CA CYS A 761 13.51 -26.33 5.40
C CYS A 761 12.58 -27.38 4.78
N ALA A 762 11.39 -27.57 5.33
CA ALA A 762 10.47 -28.55 4.80
C ALA A 762 9.86 -28.04 3.48
N GLU A 763 10.32 -28.57 2.36
CA GLU A 763 9.71 -28.37 1.02
C GLU A 763 8.23 -28.80 0.97
N HIS A 764 7.77 -29.55 1.99
CA HIS A 764 6.45 -30.14 2.06
C HIS A 764 5.53 -29.55 3.15
N ILE A 765 5.99 -28.58 3.96
CA ILE A 765 5.07 -27.85 4.86
C ILE A 765 4.44 -26.72 4.02
N PHE A 766 3.32 -27.04 3.38
CA PHE A 766 2.44 -26.02 2.81
C PHE A 766 1.42 -25.62 3.88
N PHE A 767 1.59 -24.44 4.47
CA PHE A 767 0.50 -23.84 5.23
C PHE A 767 -0.47 -23.24 4.23
N HIS A 768 -1.63 -23.89 4.11
CA HIS A 768 -2.58 -23.75 3.02
C HIS A 768 -2.08 -24.31 1.68
N CYS A 769 -2.30 -25.62 1.48
CA CYS A 769 -2.33 -26.38 0.21
C CYS A 769 -1.09 -26.36 -0.74
N LYS A 770 -0.94 -27.47 -1.48
CA LYS A 770 -0.22 -27.50 -2.77
C LYS A 770 -1.00 -26.64 -3.79
N LEU A 771 -0.91 -25.32 -3.74
CA LEU A 771 -1.45 -24.48 -4.81
C LEU A 771 -0.41 -24.40 -5.94
N ASN A 772 -0.48 -25.34 -6.88
CA ASN A 772 0.33 -25.27 -8.10
C ASN A 772 -0.20 -24.22 -9.09
N SER A 773 -1.48 -23.83 -9.01
CA SER A 773 -2.07 -22.75 -9.80
C SER A 773 -3.46 -22.37 -9.27
N VAL A 774 -3.87 -21.10 -9.39
CA VAL A 774 -5.21 -20.64 -8.95
C VAL A 774 -6.35 -21.13 -9.87
N ILE A 775 -6.00 -21.73 -11.00
CA ILE A 775 -6.97 -22.27 -11.98
C ILE A 775 -7.38 -23.70 -11.62
N ASP A 776 -6.66 -24.33 -10.71
CA ASP A 776 -6.92 -25.67 -10.18
C ASP A 776 -8.25 -25.71 -9.39
N GLU A 777 -8.99 -26.80 -9.55
CA GLU A 777 -10.17 -27.13 -8.76
C GLU A 777 -9.86 -27.19 -7.25
N ASP A 778 -8.63 -27.52 -6.86
CA ASP A 778 -8.13 -27.49 -5.49
C ASP A 778 -8.02 -26.06 -4.94
N THR A 779 -7.64 -25.06 -5.75
CA THR A 779 -7.63 -23.65 -5.33
C THR A 779 -9.05 -23.12 -5.17
N ARG A 780 -9.94 -23.49 -6.09
CA ARG A 780 -11.37 -23.20 -6.01
C ARG A 780 -12.01 -23.77 -4.77
N ASN A 781 -11.68 -25.02 -4.45
CA ASN A 781 -12.16 -25.68 -3.25
C ASN A 781 -11.53 -25.07 -1.98
N TRP A 782 -10.27 -24.65 -2.03
CA TRP A 782 -9.63 -23.94 -0.92
C TRP A 782 -10.29 -22.59 -0.64
N LEU A 783 -10.48 -21.74 -1.66
CA LEU A 783 -11.17 -20.44 -1.50
C LEU A 783 -12.61 -20.61 -0.99
N LYS A 784 -13.31 -21.67 -1.42
CA LYS A 784 -14.66 -22.00 -0.95
C LYS A 784 -14.69 -22.52 0.49
N ASN A 785 -13.68 -23.27 0.92
CA ASN A 785 -13.66 -23.97 2.22
C ASN A 785 -12.72 -23.34 3.26
N ARG A 786 -12.03 -22.24 2.92
CA ARG A 786 -11.05 -21.51 3.75
C ARG A 786 -11.57 -21.18 5.15
N PHE A 787 -12.84 -20.83 5.28
CA PHE A 787 -13.48 -20.47 6.55
C PHE A 787 -14.17 -21.65 7.26
N LEU A 788 -14.26 -22.81 6.60
CA LEU A 788 -15.06 -23.95 7.07
C LEU A 788 -14.23 -25.12 7.59
N SER A 789 -12.94 -25.18 7.27
CA SER A 789 -12.06 -26.25 7.76
C SER A 789 -10.96 -25.71 8.67
N ASN A 790 -10.97 -26.11 9.94
CA ASN A 790 -9.82 -25.96 10.85
C ASN A 790 -8.57 -26.77 10.43
N ASP A 791 -8.58 -27.38 9.24
CA ASP A 791 -7.54 -28.27 8.69
C ASP A 791 -6.33 -27.54 8.12
N HIS A 792 -6.34 -26.21 8.16
CA HIS A 792 -5.35 -25.38 7.46
C HIS A 792 -4.00 -25.24 8.18
N HIS A 793 -3.95 -25.65 9.45
CA HIS A 793 -2.75 -25.61 10.29
C HIS A 793 -2.70 -26.85 11.18
N ASN A 794 -2.59 -28.05 10.62
CA ASN A 794 -2.47 -29.29 11.39
C ASN A 794 -1.05 -29.47 12.01
N ILE A 795 -0.43 -28.38 12.46
CA ILE A 795 0.69 -28.44 13.40
C ILE A 795 0.13 -28.39 14.82
N GLY A 796 0.51 -29.38 15.60
CA GLY A 796 0.05 -29.56 16.97
C GLY A 796 -1.41 -29.99 17.03
N ILE A 797 -1.79 -31.12 16.40
CA ILE A 797 -3.19 -31.59 16.36
C ILE A 797 -3.84 -31.74 17.74
N LEU A 798 -3.03 -31.94 18.80
CA LEU A 798 -3.52 -32.04 20.18
C LEU A 798 -4.14 -30.75 20.71
N THR A 799 -3.88 -29.61 20.06
CA THR A 799 -4.47 -28.31 20.42
C THR A 799 -5.72 -27.97 19.60
N LEU A 800 -6.09 -28.81 18.63
CA LEU A 800 -7.32 -28.66 17.86
C LEU A 800 -8.47 -29.44 18.51
N ARG A 801 -9.70 -29.06 18.16
CA ARG A 801 -10.89 -29.81 18.52
C ARG A 801 -10.78 -31.27 18.02
N PRO A 802 -10.85 -32.28 18.90
CA PRO A 802 -10.64 -33.67 18.50
C PRO A 802 -11.66 -34.17 17.48
N LYS A 803 -11.17 -34.76 16.40
CA LYS A 803 -11.98 -35.49 15.42
C LYS A 803 -11.29 -36.76 14.95
N PHE A 804 -12.08 -37.75 14.55
CA PHE A 804 -11.54 -38.96 13.95
C PHE A 804 -10.90 -38.65 12.58
N GLY A 805 -9.77 -39.28 12.27
CA GLY A 805 -9.05 -39.10 11.01
C GLY A 805 -8.02 -37.98 10.97
N MET A 806 -7.78 -37.25 12.08
CA MET A 806 -6.73 -36.23 12.11
C MET A 806 -5.34 -36.86 11.96
N LYS A 807 -4.48 -36.14 11.25
CA LYS A 807 -3.06 -36.43 11.11
C LYS A 807 -2.28 -35.13 11.26
N GLU A 808 -1.13 -35.21 11.92
CA GLU A 808 -0.18 -34.11 11.97
C GLU A 808 0.31 -33.81 10.54
N GLN A 809 0.20 -32.56 10.11
CA GLN A 809 0.76 -32.11 8.84
C GLN A 809 2.15 -31.52 9.07
N GLY A 810 3.05 -31.80 8.14
CA GLY A 810 4.42 -31.31 8.16
C GLY A 810 5.44 -32.40 8.49
N VAL A 811 6.50 -32.04 9.21
CA VAL A 811 7.54 -33.02 9.53
C VAL A 811 7.06 -33.92 10.67
N GLY A 812 6.85 -35.20 10.37
CA GLY A 812 6.52 -36.21 11.38
C GLY A 812 7.60 -36.37 12.45
N ILE A 813 7.36 -37.23 13.44
CA ILE A 813 8.43 -37.61 14.39
C ILE A 813 9.61 -38.15 13.60
N THR A 814 10.70 -37.38 13.57
CA THR A 814 11.94 -37.83 12.97
C THR A 814 12.97 -38.06 14.05
N LYS A 815 13.88 -39.00 13.78
CA LYS A 815 15.11 -39.18 14.55
C LYS A 815 15.85 -37.85 14.72
N SER A 816 15.75 -36.93 13.75
CA SER A 816 16.37 -35.60 13.77
C SER A 816 15.84 -34.72 14.91
N ILE A 817 14.53 -34.66 15.16
CA ILE A 817 13.95 -33.85 16.25
C ILE A 817 14.41 -34.36 17.62
N TYR A 818 14.32 -35.68 17.85
CA TYR A 818 14.80 -36.27 19.10
C TYR A 818 16.33 -36.15 19.28
N THR A 819 17.09 -36.19 18.19
CA THR A 819 18.54 -35.97 18.23
C THR A 819 18.84 -34.51 18.59
N ALA A 820 18.13 -33.56 17.98
CA ALA A 820 18.24 -32.14 18.31
C ALA A 820 17.86 -31.87 19.77
N TRP A 821 16.77 -32.45 20.27
CA TRP A 821 16.35 -32.32 21.67
C TRP A 821 17.42 -32.88 22.64
N GLY A 822 17.96 -34.06 22.35
CA GLY A 822 19.04 -34.65 23.14
C GLY A 822 20.31 -33.78 23.15
N ALA A 823 20.66 -33.20 22.01
CA ALA A 823 21.81 -32.31 21.88
C ALA A 823 21.62 -30.98 22.64
N PHE A 824 20.42 -30.37 22.59
CA PHE A 824 20.11 -29.25 23.48
C PHE A 824 20.33 -29.65 24.94
N LEU A 825 19.75 -30.76 25.40
CA LEU A 825 19.90 -31.22 26.80
C LEU A 825 21.37 -31.46 27.21
N GLN A 826 22.25 -31.85 26.29
CA GLN A 826 23.68 -32.00 26.57
C GLN A 826 24.33 -30.63 26.88
N SER A 827 24.00 -29.61 26.08
CA SER A 827 24.49 -28.24 26.28
C SER A 827 23.85 -27.51 27.46
N SER A 828 22.82 -28.06 28.09
CA SER A 828 22.20 -27.43 29.27
C SER A 828 23.21 -27.24 30.42
N ARG A 829 24.25 -28.08 30.49
CA ARG A 829 25.32 -27.97 31.49
C ARG A 829 26.00 -26.60 31.48
N THR A 830 26.06 -25.96 30.32
CA THR A 830 26.75 -24.69 30.11
C THR A 830 25.76 -23.57 29.81
N CYS A 831 24.64 -23.84 29.14
CA CYS A 831 23.68 -22.83 28.66
C CYS A 831 22.47 -22.58 29.57
N GLN A 832 22.26 -23.33 30.65
CA GLN A 832 21.02 -23.24 31.47
C GLN A 832 20.77 -21.87 32.12
N GLU A 833 21.78 -21.01 32.23
CA GLU A 833 21.64 -19.65 32.78
C GLU A 833 21.03 -18.66 31.75
N SER A 834 21.06 -19.00 30.46
CA SER A 834 20.49 -18.17 29.41
C SER A 834 18.98 -18.39 29.30
N GLU A 835 18.20 -17.34 29.61
CA GLU A 835 16.73 -17.35 29.46
C GLU A 835 16.31 -17.71 28.03
N ILE A 836 17.02 -17.18 27.02
CA ILE A 836 16.71 -17.45 25.61
C ILE A 836 16.92 -18.93 25.27
N TYR A 837 17.99 -19.54 25.77
CA TYR A 837 18.23 -20.97 25.60
C TYR A 837 17.16 -21.81 26.31
N ILE A 838 16.75 -21.42 27.52
CA ILE A 838 15.68 -22.10 28.26
C ILE A 838 14.36 -22.02 27.50
N ASN A 839 14.02 -20.85 26.94
CA ASN A 839 12.84 -20.67 26.10
C ASN A 839 12.88 -21.59 24.87
N ASP A 840 14.00 -21.65 24.15
CA ASP A 840 14.16 -22.53 22.98
C ASP A 840 14.08 -24.03 23.36
N LEU A 841 14.60 -24.42 24.53
CA LEU A 841 14.46 -25.77 25.06
C LEU A 841 13.00 -26.13 25.40
N VAL A 842 12.22 -25.19 25.97
CA VAL A 842 10.78 -25.38 26.20
C VAL A 842 10.05 -25.62 24.90
N GLU A 843 10.24 -24.74 23.90
CA GLU A 843 9.57 -24.87 22.60
C GLU A 843 9.96 -26.16 21.87
N LEU A 844 11.23 -26.56 21.89
CA LEU A 844 11.69 -27.83 21.31
C LEU A 844 11.11 -29.05 22.04
N THR A 845 11.03 -28.99 23.37
CA THR A 845 10.41 -30.06 24.18
C THR A 845 8.93 -30.20 23.87
N LYS A 846 8.18 -29.08 23.85
CA LYS A 846 6.76 -29.07 23.50
C LYS A 846 6.53 -29.60 22.09
N HIS A 847 7.34 -29.16 21.12
CA HIS A 847 7.22 -29.64 19.74
C HIS A 847 7.47 -31.16 19.64
N ALA A 848 8.51 -31.69 20.29
CA ALA A 848 8.77 -33.13 20.31
C ALA A 848 7.61 -33.92 20.94
N LEU A 849 7.02 -33.43 22.03
CA LEU A 849 5.86 -34.03 22.67
C LEU A 849 4.60 -33.97 21.80
N MET A 850 4.36 -32.85 21.12
CA MET A 850 3.22 -32.70 20.21
C MET A 850 3.28 -33.73 19.08
N LEU A 851 4.44 -33.89 18.44
CA LEU A 851 4.64 -34.94 17.44
C LEU A 851 4.44 -36.35 18.03
N THR A 852 4.91 -36.57 19.26
CA THR A 852 4.77 -37.85 19.99
C THR A 852 3.31 -38.20 20.26
N GLY A 853 2.54 -37.26 20.79
CA GLY A 853 1.11 -37.49 21.01
C GLY A 853 0.34 -37.65 19.71
N ALA A 854 0.74 -36.97 18.63
CA ALA A 854 0.15 -37.21 17.32
C ALA A 854 0.39 -38.65 16.83
N LYS A 855 1.58 -39.21 17.02
CA LYS A 855 1.87 -40.60 16.66
C LYS A 855 1.10 -41.61 17.51
N LEU A 856 1.01 -41.36 18.82
CA LEU A 856 0.18 -42.18 19.73
C LEU A 856 -1.30 -42.10 19.34
N TYR A 857 -1.76 -40.94 18.87
CA TYR A 857 -3.11 -40.80 18.35
C TYR A 857 -3.34 -41.61 17.06
N GLU A 858 -2.36 -41.71 16.15
CA GLU A 858 -2.47 -42.64 15.00
C GLU A 858 -2.63 -44.10 15.44
N GLN A 859 -1.87 -44.53 16.46
CA GLN A 859 -1.98 -45.89 17.03
C GLN A 859 -3.35 -46.11 17.69
N LEU A 860 -3.84 -45.12 18.44
CA LEU A 860 -5.18 -45.10 19.01
C LEU A 860 -6.25 -45.26 17.92
N GLN A 861 -6.17 -44.48 16.84
CA GLN A 861 -7.10 -44.60 15.71
C GLN A 861 -7.07 -46.00 15.09
N ALA A 862 -5.89 -46.60 14.91
CA ALA A 862 -5.76 -47.96 14.40
C ALA A 862 -6.42 -48.99 15.32
N SER A 863 -6.23 -48.87 16.65
CA SER A 863 -6.87 -49.76 17.63
C SER A 863 -8.40 -49.61 17.64
N TYR A 864 -8.92 -48.39 17.46
CA TYR A 864 -10.35 -48.12 17.31
C TYR A 864 -10.94 -48.74 16.04
N ILE A 865 -10.26 -48.61 14.89
CA ILE A 865 -10.70 -49.22 13.62
C ILE A 865 -10.80 -50.75 13.77
N ARG A 866 -9.84 -51.36 14.45
CA ARG A 866 -9.86 -52.80 14.71
C ARG A 866 -10.86 -53.22 15.80
N LYS A 867 -11.41 -52.27 16.57
CA LYS A 867 -12.27 -52.49 17.76
C LYS A 867 -11.56 -53.23 18.91
N TYR A 868 -10.26 -52.99 19.11
CA TYR A 868 -9.48 -53.61 20.19
C TYR A 868 -9.50 -52.71 21.44
N GLY A 869 -10.47 -52.93 22.32
CA GLY A 869 -10.73 -52.04 23.46
C GLY A 869 -9.57 -51.86 24.45
N GLN A 870 -8.83 -52.93 24.79
CA GLN A 870 -7.71 -52.84 25.73
C GLN A 870 -6.56 -51.97 25.18
N GLU A 871 -6.14 -52.24 23.94
CA GLU A 871 -5.10 -51.47 23.25
C GLU A 871 -5.53 -50.01 23.04
N PHE A 872 -6.82 -49.78 22.77
CA PHE A 872 -7.39 -48.44 22.69
C PHE A 872 -7.22 -47.65 24.00
N LEU A 873 -7.58 -48.26 25.14
CA LEU A 873 -7.46 -47.61 26.45
C LEU A 873 -5.99 -47.31 26.81
N GLU A 874 -5.08 -48.21 26.48
CA GLU A 874 -3.64 -48.01 26.71
C GLU A 874 -3.11 -46.83 25.88
N ASN A 875 -3.48 -46.76 24.60
CA ASN A 875 -3.12 -45.63 23.74
C ASN A 875 -3.78 -44.33 24.18
N ALA A 876 -5.04 -44.36 24.63
CA ALA A 876 -5.75 -43.18 25.14
C ALA A 876 -5.04 -42.61 26.37
N ALA A 877 -4.71 -43.48 27.34
CA ALA A 877 -3.94 -43.10 28.52
C ALA A 877 -2.55 -42.53 28.16
N ALA A 878 -1.92 -43.03 27.10
CA ALA A 878 -0.64 -42.52 26.61
C ALA A 878 -0.78 -41.10 26.03
N VAL A 879 -1.82 -40.82 25.24
CA VAL A 879 -2.09 -39.47 24.71
C VAL A 879 -2.43 -38.49 25.85
N GLU A 880 -3.26 -38.89 26.81
CA GLU A 880 -3.55 -38.06 28.00
C GLU A 880 -2.31 -37.72 28.81
N ARG A 881 -1.37 -38.67 28.93
CA ARG A 881 -0.08 -38.45 29.60
C ARG A 881 0.75 -37.42 28.86
N VAL A 882 0.79 -37.46 27.53
CA VAL A 882 1.50 -36.45 26.72
C VAL A 882 0.92 -35.06 26.96
N LEU A 883 -0.41 -34.91 26.99
CA LEU A 883 -1.07 -33.63 27.30
C LEU A 883 -0.73 -33.13 28.72
N SER A 884 -0.66 -34.04 29.69
CA SER A 884 -0.24 -33.72 31.07
C SER A 884 1.24 -33.34 31.16
N ASP A 885 2.09 -33.96 30.33
CA ASP A 885 3.51 -33.63 30.25
C ASP A 885 3.78 -32.32 29.50
N LEU A 886 2.93 -31.97 28.51
CA LEU A 886 2.90 -30.67 27.84
C LEU A 886 2.53 -29.56 28.83
N GLU A 887 1.52 -29.78 29.67
CA GLU A 887 1.21 -28.91 30.80
C GLU A 887 2.43 -28.73 31.72
N TRP A 888 3.08 -29.83 32.10
CA TRP A 888 4.19 -29.81 33.05
C TRP A 888 5.40 -29.01 32.54
N ILE A 889 5.83 -29.21 31.29
CA ILE A 889 6.92 -28.41 30.71
C ILE A 889 6.54 -26.94 30.55
N SER A 890 5.29 -26.65 30.16
CA SER A 890 4.80 -25.29 29.95
C SER A 890 4.78 -24.48 31.26
N LYS A 891 4.49 -25.12 32.41
CA LYS A 891 4.55 -24.50 33.74
C LYS A 891 5.95 -24.08 34.19
N THR A 892 7.02 -24.53 33.51
CA THR A 892 8.39 -24.19 33.91
C THR A 892 8.84 -22.81 33.43
N HIS A 893 8.09 -22.15 32.54
CA HIS A 893 8.50 -20.88 31.93
C HIS A 893 7.33 -19.92 31.77
N SER A 894 7.49 -18.68 32.25
CA SER A 894 6.42 -17.67 32.33
C SER A 894 5.72 -17.39 30.99
N ARG A 895 6.47 -17.42 29.88
CA ARG A 895 5.92 -17.15 28.53
C ARG A 895 5.06 -18.28 27.96
N SER A 896 5.12 -19.46 28.59
CA SER A 896 4.29 -20.60 28.25
C SER A 896 3.13 -20.78 29.25
N MET A 897 2.67 -19.72 29.91
CA MET A 897 1.59 -19.80 30.90
C MET A 897 0.45 -18.83 30.57
N LEU A 898 -0.80 -19.33 30.55
CA LEU A 898 -1.99 -18.50 30.36
C LEU A 898 -2.14 -17.48 31.50
N SER A 899 -1.79 -17.85 32.72
CA SER A 899 -1.86 -16.98 33.91
C SER A 899 -1.11 -15.66 33.73
N LYS A 900 0.02 -15.67 33.02
CA LYS A 900 0.81 -14.46 32.76
C LYS A 900 0.15 -13.53 31.74
N TRP A 901 -0.52 -14.08 30.75
CA TRP A 901 -1.31 -13.28 29.81
C TRP A 901 -2.57 -12.71 30.48
N ILE A 902 -3.22 -13.49 31.36
CA ILE A 902 -4.33 -13.01 32.18
C ILE A 902 -3.89 -11.86 33.10
N GLU A 903 -2.73 -11.99 33.76
CA GLU A 903 -2.16 -10.94 34.61
C GLU A 903 -2.00 -9.62 33.83
N ILE A 904 -1.46 -9.69 32.60
CA ILE A 904 -1.27 -8.52 31.73
C ILE A 904 -2.63 -7.95 31.28
N ALA A 905 -3.57 -8.79 30.84
CA ALA A 905 -4.89 -8.34 30.40
C ALA A 905 -5.65 -7.64 31.54
N ARG A 906 -5.71 -8.26 32.73
CA ARG A 906 -6.39 -7.73 33.92
C ARG A 906 -5.80 -6.40 34.38
N ALA A 907 -4.49 -6.20 34.23
CA ALA A 907 -3.80 -4.96 34.61
C ALA A 907 -4.25 -3.72 33.80
N ASN A 908 -4.93 -3.92 32.67
CA ASN A 908 -5.52 -2.84 31.88
C ASN A 908 -6.91 -2.41 32.42
N GLY A 909 -7.53 -3.17 33.33
CA GLY A 909 -8.80 -2.82 33.97
C GLY A 909 -8.60 -1.93 35.21
N LYS A 910 -9.48 -0.93 35.41
CA LYS A 910 -9.47 -0.06 36.61
C LYS A 910 -10.38 -0.57 37.72
N THR A 911 -11.36 -1.40 37.39
CA THR A 911 -12.29 -2.03 38.34
C THR A 911 -12.25 -3.55 38.19
N ALA A 912 -12.69 -4.29 39.21
CA ALA A 912 -12.75 -5.75 39.15
C ALA A 912 -13.60 -6.26 37.97
N ALA A 913 -14.73 -5.62 37.68
CA ALA A 913 -15.60 -5.97 36.55
C ALA A 913 -14.89 -5.77 35.20
N GLN A 914 -14.15 -4.66 35.04
CA GLN A 914 -13.38 -4.41 33.83
C GLN A 914 -12.26 -5.44 33.67
N SER A 915 -11.50 -5.71 34.72
CA SER A 915 -10.45 -6.74 34.67
C SER A 915 -11.02 -8.13 34.36
N ASP A 916 -12.20 -8.46 34.87
CA ASP A 916 -12.88 -9.73 34.60
C ASP A 916 -13.33 -9.82 33.12
N GLN A 917 -13.89 -8.75 32.55
CA GLN A 917 -14.23 -8.67 31.12
C GLN A 917 -13.00 -8.85 30.21
N LEU A 918 -11.85 -8.25 30.58
CA LEU A 918 -10.62 -8.35 29.80
C LEU A 918 -10.00 -9.76 29.87
N GLU A 919 -10.13 -10.45 31.01
CA GLU A 919 -9.74 -11.86 31.14
C GLU A 919 -10.64 -12.78 30.29
N GLU A 920 -11.95 -12.54 30.26
CA GLU A 920 -12.89 -13.25 29.38
C GLU A 920 -12.53 -13.03 27.90
N ASN A 921 -12.29 -11.78 27.50
CA ASN A 921 -11.84 -11.43 26.14
C ASN A 921 -10.61 -12.27 25.71
N LEU A 922 -9.58 -12.33 26.55
CA LEU A 922 -8.36 -13.08 26.28
C LEU A 922 -8.66 -14.58 26.11
N ARG A 923 -9.44 -15.18 27.01
CA ARG A 923 -9.73 -16.62 26.96
C ARG A 923 -10.59 -16.97 25.76
N MET A 924 -11.61 -16.17 25.46
CA MET A 924 -12.40 -16.29 24.25
C MET A 924 -11.49 -16.26 23.02
N GLN A 925 -10.61 -15.27 22.91
CA GLN A 925 -9.70 -15.09 21.77
C GLN A 925 -8.86 -16.35 21.52
N VAL A 926 -8.23 -16.92 22.55
CA VAL A 926 -7.32 -18.06 22.40
C VAL A 926 -8.02 -19.44 22.37
N THR A 927 -9.36 -19.47 22.42
CA THR A 927 -10.16 -20.71 22.38
C THR A 927 -11.28 -20.66 21.34
N ILE A 928 -12.52 -20.35 21.72
CA ILE A 928 -13.70 -20.45 20.85
C ILE A 928 -13.90 -19.27 19.90
N TRP A 929 -13.21 -18.15 20.17
CA TRP A 929 -13.20 -16.90 19.41
C TRP A 929 -14.54 -16.13 19.43
N GLY A 930 -15.65 -16.78 19.09
CA GLY A 930 -17.00 -16.22 19.07
C GLY A 930 -18.00 -16.96 19.97
N PRO A 931 -19.23 -16.43 20.12
CA PRO A 931 -20.24 -16.92 21.06
C PRO A 931 -20.77 -18.31 20.74
N GLN A 932 -20.67 -18.77 19.49
CA GLN A 932 -21.10 -20.10 19.06
C GLN A 932 -19.92 -20.97 18.58
N GLY A 933 -18.70 -20.51 18.83
CA GLY A 933 -17.49 -21.19 18.35
C GLY A 933 -17.25 -21.01 16.86
N GLU A 934 -17.48 -19.80 16.34
CA GLU A 934 -17.36 -19.44 14.93
C GLU A 934 -15.96 -19.75 14.35
N ILE A 935 -14.88 -19.63 15.15
CA ILE A 935 -13.49 -19.92 14.73
C ILE A 935 -12.69 -20.67 15.82
N VAL A 936 -13.27 -21.76 16.32
CA VAL A 936 -12.67 -22.54 17.41
C VAL A 936 -11.22 -22.93 17.10
N ASP A 937 -10.34 -22.65 18.05
CA ASP A 937 -8.90 -22.96 18.06
C ASP A 937 -8.06 -22.24 16.99
N TYR A 938 -8.58 -21.19 16.34
CA TYR A 938 -7.81 -20.41 15.37
C TYR A 938 -6.56 -19.79 16.00
N ALA A 939 -6.75 -19.09 17.13
CA ALA A 939 -5.67 -18.45 17.87
C ALA A 939 -5.21 -19.25 19.09
N ARG A 940 -5.30 -20.58 18.99
CA ARG A 940 -4.87 -21.52 20.03
C ARG A 940 -3.41 -21.31 20.43
N LYS A 941 -3.07 -21.65 21.68
CA LYS A 941 -1.74 -21.48 22.26
C LYS A 941 -1.29 -22.74 22.99
N GLN A 942 0.01 -22.98 23.03
CA GLN A 942 0.61 -24.08 23.80
C GLN A 942 1.03 -23.56 25.18
N TRP A 943 0.05 -23.12 25.96
CA TRP A 943 0.25 -22.58 27.30
C TRP A 943 -0.23 -23.53 28.39
N ALA A 944 0.41 -23.48 29.55
CA ALA A 944 -0.08 -24.09 30.77
C ALA A 944 -1.47 -23.56 31.13
N ALA A 945 -2.24 -24.37 31.85
CA ALA A 945 -3.69 -24.25 32.08
C ALA A 945 -4.55 -24.54 30.84
N LEU A 946 -4.16 -24.11 29.63
CA LEU A 946 -4.87 -24.54 28.42
C LEU A 946 -4.77 -26.07 28.21
N PHE A 947 -3.60 -26.66 28.46
CA PHE A 947 -3.45 -28.12 28.36
C PHE A 947 -4.32 -28.89 29.36
N SER A 948 -4.27 -28.51 30.63
CA SER A 948 -4.96 -29.24 31.70
C SER A 948 -6.46 -28.96 31.76
N GLU A 949 -6.90 -27.73 31.47
CA GLU A 949 -8.28 -27.29 31.68
C GLU A 949 -9.11 -27.18 30.39
N TYR A 950 -8.48 -27.11 29.22
CA TYR A 950 -9.17 -26.98 27.94
C TYR A 950 -8.86 -28.14 26.98
N TYR A 951 -7.59 -28.42 26.66
CA TYR A 951 -7.24 -29.47 25.70
C TYR A 951 -7.49 -30.88 26.23
N LEU A 952 -6.99 -31.23 27.41
CA LEU A 952 -7.10 -32.57 27.99
C LEU A 952 -8.57 -33.01 28.21
N PRO A 953 -9.47 -32.18 28.77
CA PRO A 953 -10.87 -32.57 28.91
C PRO A 953 -11.54 -32.87 27.56
N ARG A 954 -11.22 -32.11 26.50
CA ARG A 954 -11.77 -32.36 25.15
C ARG A 954 -11.35 -33.73 24.62
N TRP A 955 -10.07 -34.06 24.76
CA TRP A 955 -9.54 -35.36 24.34
C TRP A 955 -10.15 -36.52 25.14
N ARG A 956 -10.33 -36.37 26.45
CA ARG A 956 -11.01 -37.36 27.30
C ARG A 956 -12.44 -37.65 26.85
N LEU A 957 -13.22 -36.60 26.60
CA LEU A 957 -14.59 -36.74 26.12
C LEU A 957 -14.64 -37.45 24.77
N PHE A 958 -13.73 -37.10 23.85
CA PHE A 958 -13.61 -37.77 22.57
C PHE A 958 -13.25 -39.26 22.71
N PHE A 959 -12.29 -39.61 23.57
CA PHE A 959 -11.93 -41.01 23.81
C PHE A 959 -13.07 -41.81 24.43
N ALA A 960 -13.84 -41.22 25.34
CA ALA A 960 -15.03 -41.86 25.90
C ALA A 960 -16.07 -42.20 24.83
N HIS A 961 -16.32 -41.30 23.88
CA HIS A 961 -17.24 -41.55 22.77
C HIS A 961 -16.76 -42.66 21.82
N LEU A 962 -15.47 -42.66 21.46
CA LEU A 962 -14.90 -43.74 20.64
C LEU A 962 -14.94 -45.08 21.37
N TYR A 963 -14.69 -45.10 22.68
CA TYR A 963 -14.72 -46.32 23.47
C TYR A 963 -16.14 -46.87 23.65
N ALA A 964 -17.14 -46.01 23.85
CA ALA A 964 -18.55 -46.41 23.87
C ALA A 964 -18.98 -47.10 22.56
N ASP A 965 -18.46 -46.63 21.42
CA ASP A 965 -18.67 -47.24 20.11
C ASP A 965 -17.93 -48.58 19.94
N ILE A 966 -16.73 -48.74 20.52
CA ILE A 966 -16.06 -50.05 20.60
C ILE A 966 -16.92 -51.05 21.40
N LEU A 967 -17.50 -50.61 22.51
CA LEU A 967 -18.38 -51.43 23.35
C LEU A 967 -19.78 -51.65 22.74
N GLN A 968 -20.06 -51.08 21.56
CA GLN A 968 -21.36 -51.13 20.88
C GLN A 968 -22.51 -50.57 21.73
N LEU A 969 -22.21 -49.66 22.66
CA LEU A 969 -23.21 -48.98 23.49
C LEU A 969 -23.92 -47.89 22.69
N GLU A 970 -23.18 -47.16 21.85
CA GLU A 970 -23.66 -46.07 20.99
C GLU A 970 -22.80 -45.98 19.73
N THR A 971 -23.34 -45.49 18.62
CA THR A 971 -22.54 -45.26 17.40
C THR A 971 -21.81 -43.91 17.44
N PHE A 972 -20.54 -43.88 17.04
CA PHE A 972 -19.76 -42.63 17.02
C PHE A 972 -20.39 -41.58 16.09
N ASN A 973 -20.68 -40.39 16.63
CA ASN A 973 -21.24 -39.26 15.89
C ASN A 973 -20.45 -37.97 16.20
N GLN A 974 -19.71 -37.48 15.19
CA GLN A 974 -18.87 -36.28 15.32
C GLN A 974 -19.70 -35.01 15.60
N THR A 975 -20.91 -34.89 15.06
CA THR A 975 -21.76 -33.71 15.27
C THR A 975 -22.26 -33.65 16.72
N LEU A 976 -22.68 -34.79 17.27
CA LEU A 976 -23.06 -34.88 18.68
C LEU A 976 -21.88 -34.56 19.59
N LEU A 977 -20.70 -35.14 19.31
CA LEU A 977 -19.49 -34.83 20.05
C LEU A 977 -19.15 -33.34 20.00
N ASN A 978 -19.21 -32.69 18.83
CA ASN A 978 -18.92 -31.27 18.71
C ASN A 978 -19.85 -30.41 19.58
N SER A 979 -21.15 -30.76 19.64
CA SER A 979 -22.11 -30.09 20.52
C SER A 979 -21.75 -30.27 21.99
N ARG A 980 -21.42 -31.50 22.41
CA ARG A 980 -20.99 -31.78 23.79
C ARG A 980 -19.68 -31.08 24.15
N LEU A 981 -18.66 -31.12 23.29
CA LEU A 981 -17.39 -30.41 23.47
C LEU A 981 -17.62 -28.92 23.70
N PHE A 982 -18.49 -28.30 22.90
CA PHE A 982 -18.80 -26.89 23.02
C PHE A 982 -19.49 -26.56 24.35
N HIS A 983 -20.57 -27.27 24.69
CA HIS A 983 -21.40 -26.94 25.86
C HIS A 983 -20.82 -27.42 27.20
N GLU A 984 -20.09 -28.53 27.22
CA GLU A 984 -19.56 -29.12 28.46
C GLU A 984 -18.16 -28.63 28.81
N ILE A 985 -17.39 -28.12 27.83
CA ILE A 985 -15.97 -27.82 28.03
C ILE A 985 -15.60 -26.44 27.50
N GLU A 986 -15.79 -26.19 26.21
CA GLU A 986 -15.19 -25.03 25.55
C GLU A 986 -15.82 -23.71 25.99
N LEU A 987 -17.14 -23.60 25.96
CA LEU A 987 -17.86 -22.42 26.41
C LEU A 987 -17.72 -22.20 27.93
N PRO A 988 -17.88 -23.22 28.80
CA PRO A 988 -17.59 -23.08 30.22
C PRO A 988 -16.17 -22.58 30.51
N PHE A 989 -15.15 -23.12 29.83
CA PHE A 989 -13.76 -22.67 29.99
C PHE A 989 -13.58 -21.20 29.60
N ALA A 990 -14.21 -20.77 28.51
CA ALA A 990 -14.12 -19.39 28.06
C ALA A 990 -14.80 -18.40 29.04
N LEU A 991 -15.87 -18.84 29.72
CA LEU A 991 -16.67 -18.01 30.63
C LEU A 991 -16.30 -18.08 32.12
N GLN A 992 -15.64 -19.16 32.58
CA GLN A 992 -15.33 -19.35 34.01
C GLN A 992 -14.35 -18.30 34.55
N LYS A 993 -13.85 -18.39 35.78
CA LYS A 993 -12.72 -17.53 36.22
C LYS A 993 -11.59 -18.42 36.66
N ILE A 994 -10.35 -18.12 36.26
CA ILE A 994 -9.22 -18.91 36.74
C ILE A 994 -8.83 -18.35 38.12
N PRO A 995 -8.98 -19.13 39.20
CA PRO A 995 -8.93 -18.60 40.56
C PRO A 995 -7.53 -18.16 41.00
N ASN A 996 -6.45 -18.68 40.38
CA ASN A 996 -5.07 -18.40 40.78
C ASN A 996 -4.17 -18.02 39.61
N ILE A 997 -3.41 -16.92 39.78
CA ILE A 997 -2.31 -16.55 38.90
C ILE A 997 -1.07 -17.35 39.36
N ASP A 998 -0.83 -18.48 38.71
CA ASP A 998 0.32 -19.33 39.04
C ASP A 998 1.64 -18.70 38.62
N GLN A 999 2.67 -18.86 39.47
CA GLN A 999 4.06 -18.59 39.12
C GLN A 999 4.69 -19.80 38.43
N PRO A 1000 5.77 -19.62 37.63
CA PRO A 1000 6.48 -20.74 37.05
C PRO A 1000 6.98 -21.69 38.14
N THR A 1001 6.79 -23.00 37.93
CA THR A 1001 7.19 -24.04 38.89
C THR A 1001 8.04 -25.12 38.23
N GLY A 1002 9.03 -25.62 38.96
CA GLY A 1002 9.95 -26.65 38.49
C GLY A 1002 11.13 -26.09 37.70
N ASN A 1003 12.11 -26.95 37.40
CA ASN A 1003 13.28 -26.60 36.60
C ASN A 1003 13.12 -27.16 35.18
N THR A 1004 13.12 -26.29 34.17
CA THR A 1004 12.92 -26.65 32.76
C THR A 1004 13.84 -27.78 32.29
N VAL A 1005 15.14 -27.70 32.61
CA VAL A 1005 16.15 -28.68 32.17
C VAL A 1005 15.86 -30.04 32.79
N VAL A 1006 15.56 -30.09 34.08
CA VAL A 1006 15.23 -31.34 34.80
C VAL A 1006 13.97 -31.97 34.23
N VAL A 1007 12.91 -31.19 34.05
CA VAL A 1007 11.63 -31.66 33.49
C VAL A 1007 11.84 -32.18 32.06
N SER A 1008 12.46 -31.39 31.20
CA SER A 1008 12.76 -31.77 29.82
C SER A 1008 13.60 -33.06 29.73
N LYS A 1009 14.59 -33.24 30.62
CA LYS A 1009 15.40 -34.46 30.68
C LYS A 1009 14.61 -35.70 31.08
N ILE A 1010 13.68 -35.58 32.03
CA ILE A 1010 12.78 -36.68 32.43
C ILE A 1010 11.90 -37.08 31.24
N LEU A 1011 11.31 -36.10 30.57
CA LEU A 1011 10.44 -36.30 29.42
C LEU A 1011 11.20 -36.92 28.24
N TYR A 1012 12.42 -36.45 27.97
CA TYR A 1012 13.29 -37.03 26.94
C TYR A 1012 13.52 -38.52 27.17
N ASN A 1013 13.90 -38.90 28.40
CA ASN A 1013 14.15 -40.31 28.73
C ASN A 1013 12.89 -41.18 28.63
N ARG A 1014 11.71 -40.61 28.93
CA ARG A 1014 10.42 -41.29 28.82
C ARG A 1014 10.04 -41.59 27.37
N TYR A 1015 10.21 -40.61 26.47
CA TYR A 1015 9.65 -40.69 25.12
C TYR A 1015 10.64 -41.08 24.02
N ARG A 1016 11.97 -41.00 24.27
CA ARG A 1016 13.01 -41.38 23.27
C ARG A 1016 12.94 -42.82 22.75
N ILE A 1017 12.18 -43.70 23.43
CA ILE A 1017 12.06 -45.13 23.12
C ILE A 1017 10.96 -45.39 22.08
N ILE A 1018 10.04 -44.45 21.85
CA ILE A 1018 8.93 -44.56 20.88
C ILE A 1018 9.45 -44.37 19.43
N LYS A 1019 10.52 -45.07 19.08
CA LYS A 1019 11.19 -45.03 17.77
C LYS A 1019 10.37 -45.64 16.66
#